data_AF-A0A5C4M2T3-F1
#
_entry.id   AF-A0A5C4M2T3-F1
#
_cell.length_a   1.000
_cell.length_b   1.000
_cell.length_c   1.000
_cell.angle_alpha   90.00
_cell.angle_beta   90.00
_cell.angle_gamma   90.00
#
_symmetry.space_group_name_H-M   'P 1'
#
loop_
_entity.id
_entity.type
_entity.pdbx_description
1 polymer ?
#
loop_
_entity_poly.entity_id
_entity_poly.type
_entity_poly.pdbx_seq_one_letter_code
_entity_poly.pdbx_strand_id
1 'polypeptide(L)'
;MTAQLDALDFTGEPFDALAWTVAELDEPAPRRDDVISGLLHEFRTSLIAAHTSAMTVQTGLQRHRLTSVTPPTEPRRRVRTPEPASTMSAFKALARTPVTSLDENALAELGHGAIANVFGAAYDQEGANPAIHLTASDHGALTAVRDIDRHAGPWHRGRLHAAYRAYDEGTTAAEEVVVQAAQVFAMHAGLHLCLSGARFETTGERETGLIQSIVGDGELTLDVMEIDLIPRPWLRVTAELRRDGALVARVNDLTVGIREEPGLPIGPETGGVIPRFFGRRNGFGQRALLGEFHMTHSARGDLDIALGPEFARYAGRRATRMPNHGLQLCDRVMAVEGERGKLTGGTGHTEYDSPADSWYYAETANASMPNVVHMETSLQSALLLGYFLGATLTAPEEDYSLRNLDGTATVLREVDLRDKTIQQTSRLLGTTVLVGAVLQSFSYELSVDGEPFYAGESLFGFFNETALANQNGLDNGAYVPPWLETNRATTRTIDVATRRETGVLCSRGHLALLDSVTVVDGGGKHGEGYLHAVRPIRADDWFFAYHFHLDPVMPGSLGVEAVIQAMQEWAIDAGLAGDLDEPEFVLPANLPMSWRYRGQILAEDREMTLEVHIKSVERRPGRVRVAGEASVWKPGMRIYELDDIAVELRERHGKDR
;
A
#
# COMPACT_ATOMS: atom_id res chain seq x y z
N MET A 1 33.71 42.93 -7.54
CA MET A 1 33.20 43.29 -8.88
C MET A 1 31.85 42.63 -9.05
N THR A 2 30.82 43.43 -8.85
CA THR A 2 29.39 43.17 -9.01
C THR A 2 29.04 43.07 -10.50
N ALA A 3 28.15 42.15 -10.85
CA ALA A 3 27.33 42.25 -12.05
C ALA A 3 25.94 41.70 -11.72
N GLN A 4 24.99 42.63 -11.55
CA GLN A 4 23.54 42.39 -11.50
C GLN A 4 23.08 41.88 -12.87
N LEU A 5 22.19 40.88 -12.86
CA LEU A 5 21.28 40.60 -13.96
C LEU A 5 19.95 41.26 -13.59
N ASP A 6 19.62 42.35 -14.28
CA ASP A 6 18.36 43.06 -14.12
C ASP A 6 17.19 42.19 -14.58
N ALA A 7 16.17 42.11 -13.73
CA ALA A 7 14.88 41.53 -14.05
C ALA A 7 14.17 42.39 -15.11
N LEU A 8 13.69 41.77 -16.17
CA LEU A 8 12.73 42.38 -17.09
C LEU A 8 11.35 42.31 -16.44
N ASP A 9 10.90 43.44 -15.88
CA ASP A 9 9.51 43.63 -15.47
C ASP A 9 8.60 43.57 -16.71
N PHE A 10 7.63 42.65 -16.69
CA PHE A 10 6.58 42.56 -17.68
C PHE A 10 5.36 43.34 -17.18
N THR A 11 5.14 44.56 -17.69
CA THR A 11 3.89 45.31 -17.51
C THR A 11 2.97 45.04 -18.69
N GLY A 12 2.03 44.12 -18.53
CA GLY A 12 0.94 43.86 -19.47
C GLY A 12 -0.16 43.05 -18.79
N GLU A 13 -1.43 43.39 -19.04
CA GLU A 13 -2.58 42.64 -18.54
C GLU A 13 -2.56 41.18 -19.05
N PRO A 14 -3.03 40.19 -18.25
CA PRO A 14 -3.04 38.79 -18.66
C PRO A 14 -3.94 38.58 -19.89
N PHE A 15 -3.43 37.83 -20.87
CA PHE A 15 -4.18 37.42 -22.05
C PHE A 15 -5.13 36.26 -21.71
N ASP A 16 -6.44 36.51 -21.80
CA ASP A 16 -7.48 35.47 -21.70
C ASP A 16 -7.71 34.81 -23.07
N ALA A 17 -7.31 33.54 -23.19
CA ALA A 17 -7.36 32.78 -24.43
C ALA A 17 -8.75 32.16 -24.74
N LEU A 18 -9.78 32.38 -23.91
CA LEU A 18 -11.08 31.71 -24.05
C LEU A 18 -12.26 32.63 -24.43
N ALA A 19 -12.05 33.94 -24.64
CA ALA A 19 -13.15 34.89 -24.85
C ALA A 19 -13.56 35.13 -26.32
N TRP A 20 -13.15 34.32 -27.30
CA TRP A 20 -13.60 34.47 -28.69
C TRP A 20 -14.33 33.23 -29.20
N THR A 21 -15.60 33.12 -28.82
CA THR A 21 -16.61 32.42 -29.63
C THR A 21 -16.95 33.26 -30.85
N VAL A 22 -16.90 32.64 -32.02
CA VAL A 22 -17.26 33.19 -33.34
C VAL A 22 -18.61 33.89 -33.27
N ALA A 23 -18.62 35.22 -33.35
CA ALA A 23 -19.79 36.00 -33.69
C ALA A 23 -19.66 36.41 -35.16
N GLU A 24 -20.60 35.96 -35.99
CA GLU A 24 -20.81 36.47 -37.35
C GLU A 24 -20.94 38.00 -37.28
N LEU A 25 -20.10 38.71 -38.03
CA LEU A 25 -20.21 40.15 -38.22
C LEU A 25 -20.49 40.41 -39.70
N ASP A 26 -21.72 40.87 -39.97
CA ASP A 26 -22.16 41.48 -41.21
C ASP A 26 -21.17 42.57 -41.66
N GLU A 27 -20.84 42.59 -42.96
CA GLU A 27 -20.01 43.63 -43.58
C GLU A 27 -20.74 44.98 -43.66
N PRO A 28 -20.06 46.10 -43.34
CA PRO A 28 -20.31 47.36 -44.00
C PRO A 28 -19.07 47.86 -44.77
N ALA A 29 -19.37 48.49 -45.92
CA ALA A 29 -18.47 49.01 -46.95
C ALA A 29 -17.24 49.83 -46.47
N PRO A 30 -16.14 49.87 -47.25
CA PRO A 30 -14.84 50.34 -46.77
C PRO A 30 -14.77 51.88 -46.69
N ARG A 31 -14.28 52.39 -45.56
CA ARG A 31 -13.79 53.77 -45.43
C ARG A 31 -12.26 53.79 -45.49
N ARG A 32 -11.74 54.79 -46.19
CA ARG A 32 -10.32 55.13 -46.29
C ARG A 32 -9.71 55.38 -44.90
N ASP A 33 -9.16 54.33 -44.29
CA ASP A 33 -8.08 54.38 -43.27
C ASP A 33 -7.38 53.00 -43.17
N ASP A 34 -7.28 52.28 -44.29
CA ASP A 34 -7.06 50.82 -44.30
C ASP A 34 -5.66 50.38 -44.74
N VAL A 35 -4.68 51.29 -44.76
CA VAL A 35 -3.29 50.93 -45.10
C VAL A 35 -2.53 50.42 -43.87
N ILE A 36 -2.76 51.05 -42.71
CA ILE A 36 -2.07 50.67 -41.46
C ILE A 36 -2.64 49.37 -40.88
N SER A 37 -3.96 49.16 -40.97
CA SER A 37 -4.62 47.93 -40.54
C SER A 37 -4.20 46.73 -41.39
N GLY A 38 -4.15 46.89 -42.72
CA GLY A 38 -3.62 45.89 -43.64
C GLY A 38 -2.15 45.53 -43.37
N LEU A 39 -1.30 46.53 -43.14
CA LEU A 39 0.11 46.32 -42.78
C LEU A 39 0.27 45.60 -41.43
N LEU A 40 -0.52 45.94 -40.41
CA LEU A 40 -0.50 45.26 -39.11
C LEU A 40 -0.98 43.81 -39.22
N HIS A 41 -1.99 43.55 -40.06
CA HIS A 41 -2.46 42.20 -40.33
C HIS A 41 -1.40 41.37 -41.07
N GLU A 42 -0.77 41.91 -42.11
CA GLU A 42 0.34 41.24 -42.81
C GLU A 42 1.53 40.98 -41.88
N PHE A 43 1.86 41.93 -41.00
CA PHE A 43 2.96 41.77 -40.06
C PHE A 43 2.66 40.68 -39.03
N ARG A 44 1.43 40.64 -38.48
CA ARG A 44 1.00 39.60 -37.53
C ARG A 44 0.97 38.22 -38.18
N THR A 45 0.46 38.12 -39.40
CA THR A 45 0.41 36.86 -40.14
C THR A 45 1.83 36.38 -40.49
N SER A 46 2.72 37.29 -40.88
CA SER A 46 4.14 36.98 -41.13
C SER A 46 4.88 36.56 -39.85
N LEU A 47 4.59 37.19 -38.71
CA LEU A 47 5.18 36.85 -37.41
C LEU A 47 4.72 35.46 -36.94
N ILE A 48 3.43 35.15 -37.07
CA ILE A 48 2.88 33.82 -36.76
C ILE A 48 3.51 32.77 -37.66
N ALA A 49 3.56 33.00 -38.98
CA ALA A 49 4.18 32.08 -39.91
C ALA A 49 5.68 31.85 -39.62
N ALA A 50 6.42 32.92 -39.26
CA ALA A 50 7.81 32.82 -38.85
C ALA A 50 7.98 32.02 -37.55
N HIS A 51 7.10 32.23 -36.57
CA HIS A 51 7.12 31.51 -35.30
C HIS A 51 6.77 30.02 -35.47
N THR A 52 5.74 29.69 -36.25
CA THR A 52 5.38 28.31 -36.60
C THR A 52 6.48 27.62 -37.39
N SER A 53 7.16 28.33 -38.29
CA SER A 53 8.32 27.82 -39.03
C SER A 53 9.50 27.54 -38.08
N ALA A 54 9.81 28.47 -37.16
CA ALA A 54 10.85 28.27 -36.15
C ALA A 54 10.57 27.08 -35.22
N MET A 55 9.33 26.93 -34.75
CA MET A 55 8.85 25.77 -33.99
C MET A 55 9.00 24.46 -34.78
N THR A 56 8.67 24.47 -36.07
CA THR A 56 8.78 23.29 -36.95
C THR A 56 10.24 22.91 -37.17
N VAL A 57 11.12 23.89 -37.38
CA VAL A 57 12.57 23.69 -37.51
C VAL A 57 13.17 23.19 -36.20
N GLN A 58 12.76 23.74 -35.05
CA GLN A 58 13.21 23.28 -33.73
C GLN A 58 12.77 21.84 -33.44
N THR A 59 11.52 21.50 -33.76
CA THR A 59 11.00 20.12 -33.65
C THR A 59 11.74 19.17 -34.59
N GLY A 60 12.03 19.62 -35.82
CA GLY A 60 12.83 18.88 -36.79
C GLY A 60 14.27 18.67 -36.34
N LEU A 61 14.91 19.68 -35.73
CA LEU A 61 16.25 19.59 -35.14
C LEU A 61 16.28 18.68 -33.91
N GLN A 62 15.26 18.71 -33.06
CA GLN A 62 15.12 17.80 -31.92
C GLN A 62 14.97 16.35 -32.40
N ARG A 63 14.10 16.10 -33.39
CA ARG A 63 13.97 14.78 -34.03
C ARG A 63 15.27 14.34 -34.70
N HIS A 64 15.93 15.24 -35.44
CA HIS A 64 17.19 14.93 -36.09
C HIS A 64 18.28 14.61 -35.07
N ARG A 65 18.39 15.38 -33.97
CA ARG A 65 19.30 15.08 -32.85
C ARG A 65 18.97 13.75 -32.18
N LEU A 66 17.69 13.44 -31.98
CA LEU A 66 17.25 12.13 -31.47
C LEU A 66 17.66 10.98 -32.42
N THR A 67 17.62 11.19 -33.74
CA THR A 67 18.02 10.19 -34.74
C THR A 67 19.52 10.15 -35.05
N SER A 68 20.26 11.24 -34.77
CA SER A 68 21.70 11.38 -35.04
C SER A 68 22.56 11.07 -33.82
N VAL A 69 21.95 10.87 -32.65
CA VAL A 69 22.59 10.16 -31.56
C VAL A 69 22.69 8.71 -32.02
N THR A 70 23.87 8.33 -32.54
CA THR A 70 24.26 6.92 -32.54
C THR A 70 24.06 6.45 -31.11
N PRO A 71 23.22 5.44 -30.85
CA PRO A 71 23.13 4.93 -29.49
C PRO A 71 24.56 4.59 -29.08
N PRO A 72 25.02 4.95 -27.87
CA PRO A 72 26.19 4.25 -27.34
C PRO A 72 25.88 2.77 -27.58
N THR A 73 26.83 2.00 -28.11
CA THR A 73 26.71 0.53 -28.06
C THR A 73 26.41 0.22 -26.60
N GLU A 74 25.13 0.00 -26.29
CA GLU A 74 24.72 -0.21 -24.93
C GLU A 74 25.47 -1.47 -24.53
N PRO A 75 26.29 -1.43 -23.46
CA PRO A 75 26.69 -2.70 -22.88
C PRO A 75 25.38 -3.41 -22.59
N ARG A 76 25.10 -4.53 -23.30
CA ARG A 76 23.90 -5.39 -23.15
C ARG A 76 23.37 -5.16 -21.76
N ARG A 77 22.31 -4.36 -21.62
CA ARG A 77 21.85 -3.88 -20.31
C ARG A 77 21.60 -5.15 -19.53
N ARG A 78 22.50 -5.50 -18.60
CA ARG A 78 22.33 -6.70 -17.78
C ARG A 78 21.00 -6.47 -17.08
N VAL A 79 19.98 -7.20 -17.51
CA VAL A 79 18.69 -7.19 -16.85
C VAL A 79 19.00 -7.61 -15.43
N ARG A 80 18.86 -6.66 -14.49
CA ARG A 80 19.20 -6.91 -13.09
C ARG A 80 18.19 -7.93 -12.60
N THR A 81 18.68 -9.12 -12.25
CA THR A 81 17.85 -10.13 -11.62
C THR A 81 17.26 -9.53 -10.33
N PRO A 82 15.94 -9.60 -10.12
CA PRO A 82 15.33 -9.06 -8.91
C PRO A 82 15.76 -9.88 -7.69
N GLU A 83 15.77 -9.24 -6.53
CA GLU A 83 15.92 -9.93 -5.24
C GLU A 83 14.63 -10.70 -4.92
N PRO A 84 14.71 -11.86 -4.23
CA PRO A 84 13.53 -12.57 -3.76
C PRO A 84 12.66 -11.69 -2.84
N ALA A 85 11.34 -11.82 -2.96
CA ALA A 85 10.41 -11.10 -2.10
C ALA A 85 10.51 -11.60 -0.65
N SER A 86 10.52 -10.65 0.29
CA SER A 86 10.23 -10.88 1.70
C SER A 86 8.72 -11.03 1.91
N THR A 87 8.28 -11.53 3.07
CA THR A 87 6.85 -11.54 3.44
C THR A 87 6.23 -10.14 3.43
N MET A 88 7.02 -9.10 3.68
CA MET A 88 6.60 -7.70 3.60
C MET A 88 6.48 -7.14 2.18
N SER A 89 7.20 -7.70 1.20
CA SER A 89 7.19 -7.25 -0.20
C SER A 89 6.51 -8.24 -1.15
N ALA A 90 6.00 -9.35 -0.62
CA ALA A 90 5.20 -10.32 -1.33
C ALA A 90 3.94 -9.67 -1.91
N PHE A 91 3.55 -10.10 -3.10
CA PHE A 91 2.37 -9.57 -3.75
C PHE A 91 1.11 -10.16 -3.13
N LYS A 92 0.24 -9.30 -2.59
CA LYS A 92 -1.09 -9.69 -2.12
C LYS A 92 -1.99 -9.89 -3.33
N ALA A 93 -2.31 -11.14 -3.65
CA ALA A 93 -3.28 -11.46 -4.71
C ALA A 93 -4.62 -10.74 -4.47
N LEU A 94 -5.20 -10.17 -5.53
CA LEU A 94 -6.38 -9.30 -5.46
C LEU A 94 -7.67 -10.11 -5.30
N ALA A 95 -7.64 -11.38 -5.68
CA ALA A 95 -8.67 -12.35 -5.35
C ALA A 95 -8.00 -13.67 -4.99
N ARG A 96 -8.76 -14.56 -4.33
CA ARG A 96 -8.29 -15.87 -3.91
C ARG A 96 -9.26 -16.93 -4.37
N THR A 97 -8.69 -18.06 -4.78
CA THR A 97 -9.41 -19.26 -5.18
C THR A 97 -8.64 -20.48 -4.66
N PRO A 98 -9.34 -21.56 -4.28
CA PRO A 98 -8.68 -22.84 -4.00
C PRO A 98 -8.24 -23.56 -5.29
N VAL A 99 -8.62 -23.08 -6.47
CA VAL A 99 -8.30 -23.71 -7.75
C VAL A 99 -6.86 -23.41 -8.14
N THR A 100 -5.96 -24.39 -7.97
CA THR A 100 -4.55 -24.29 -8.36
C THR A 100 -4.20 -25.12 -9.60
N SER A 101 -5.12 -25.96 -10.09
CA SER A 101 -4.93 -26.79 -11.29
C SER A 101 -6.09 -26.62 -12.27
N LEU A 102 -5.79 -26.61 -13.57
CA LEU A 102 -6.76 -26.41 -14.66
C LEU A 102 -6.65 -27.54 -15.68
N ASP A 103 -7.79 -28.10 -16.08
CA ASP A 103 -7.87 -29.04 -17.22
C ASP A 103 -8.18 -28.30 -18.53
N GLU A 104 -8.31 -29.04 -19.63
CA GLU A 104 -8.63 -28.48 -20.95
C GLU A 104 -9.96 -27.70 -20.95
N ASN A 105 -10.96 -28.15 -20.19
CA ASN A 105 -12.25 -27.46 -20.12
C ASN A 105 -12.12 -26.11 -19.41
N ALA A 106 -11.41 -26.07 -18.29
CA ALA A 106 -11.14 -24.82 -17.58
C ALA A 106 -10.32 -23.84 -18.44
N LEU A 107 -9.32 -24.32 -19.19
CA LEU A 107 -8.58 -23.50 -20.13
C LEU A 107 -9.47 -22.96 -21.26
N ALA A 108 -10.41 -23.76 -21.77
CA ALA A 108 -11.38 -23.31 -22.76
C ALA A 108 -12.34 -22.23 -22.21
N GLU A 109 -12.81 -22.37 -20.97
CA GLU A 109 -13.59 -21.33 -20.28
C GLU A 109 -12.80 -20.01 -20.16
N LEU A 110 -11.52 -20.07 -19.80
CA LEU A 110 -10.64 -18.90 -19.81
C LEU A 110 -10.47 -18.30 -21.21
N GLY A 111 -10.41 -19.14 -22.26
CA GLY A 111 -10.39 -18.71 -23.66
C GLY A 111 -11.66 -18.01 -24.11
N HIS A 112 -12.82 -18.34 -23.51
CA HIS A 112 -14.08 -17.64 -23.73
C HIS A 112 -14.27 -16.40 -22.83
N GLY A 113 -13.29 -16.08 -21.96
CA GLY A 113 -13.40 -14.98 -20.99
C GLY A 113 -14.29 -15.30 -19.79
N ALA A 114 -14.68 -16.56 -19.59
CA ALA A 114 -15.53 -17.00 -18.50
C ALA A 114 -14.73 -17.25 -17.20
N ILE A 115 -13.95 -16.26 -16.78
CA ILE A 115 -12.96 -16.36 -15.68
C ILE A 115 -13.60 -16.79 -14.36
N ALA A 116 -14.79 -16.26 -14.04
CA ALA A 116 -15.52 -16.60 -12.82
C ALA A 116 -16.03 -18.06 -12.79
N ASN A 117 -16.25 -18.70 -13.95
CA ASN A 117 -16.62 -20.12 -14.01
C ASN A 117 -15.46 -21.01 -13.55
N VAL A 118 -14.22 -20.51 -13.68
CA VAL A 118 -13.00 -21.24 -13.33
C VAL A 118 -12.57 -20.93 -11.91
N PHE A 119 -12.40 -19.64 -11.58
CA PHE A 119 -11.81 -19.25 -10.29
C PHE A 119 -12.84 -18.87 -9.21
N GLY A 120 -14.12 -18.77 -9.57
CA GLY A 120 -15.23 -18.48 -8.66
C GLY A 120 -15.69 -17.03 -8.66
N ALA A 121 -16.73 -16.75 -7.86
CA ALA A 121 -17.45 -15.47 -7.88
C ALA A 121 -16.61 -14.23 -7.53
N ALA A 122 -15.52 -14.39 -6.78
CA ALA A 122 -14.60 -13.29 -6.45
C ALA A 122 -13.89 -12.71 -7.70
N TYR A 123 -13.92 -13.42 -8.83
CA TYR A 123 -13.33 -13.02 -10.10
C TYR A 123 -14.37 -12.47 -11.09
N ASP A 124 -15.65 -12.37 -10.68
CA ASP A 124 -16.71 -11.85 -11.55
C ASP A 124 -16.70 -10.31 -11.59
N GLN A 125 -16.53 -9.76 -12.79
CA GLN A 125 -16.58 -8.32 -13.07
C GLN A 125 -17.81 -7.88 -13.86
N GLU A 126 -18.87 -8.70 -13.94
CA GLU A 126 -20.11 -8.40 -14.67
C GLU A 126 -19.86 -8.06 -16.14
N GLY A 127 -18.89 -8.75 -16.76
CA GLY A 127 -18.52 -8.53 -18.16
C GLY A 127 -17.76 -7.22 -18.43
N ALA A 128 -17.19 -6.56 -17.40
CA ALA A 128 -16.45 -5.31 -17.57
C ALA A 128 -15.20 -5.41 -18.47
N ASN A 129 -14.68 -6.63 -18.69
CA ASN A 129 -13.46 -6.90 -19.43
C ASN A 129 -13.65 -8.01 -20.49
N PRO A 130 -14.42 -7.76 -21.56
CA PRO A 130 -14.69 -8.79 -22.57
C PRO A 130 -13.44 -9.22 -23.37
N ALA A 131 -12.39 -8.40 -23.40
CA ALA A 131 -11.11 -8.70 -24.07
C ALA A 131 -10.05 -9.34 -23.15
N ILE A 132 -10.39 -9.62 -21.88
CA ILE A 132 -9.54 -10.43 -21.00
C ILE A 132 -9.98 -11.88 -21.14
N HIS A 133 -9.23 -12.62 -21.93
CA HIS A 133 -9.38 -14.06 -22.12
C HIS A 133 -8.01 -14.66 -22.44
N LEU A 134 -7.89 -15.98 -22.28
CA LEU A 134 -6.70 -16.70 -22.72
C LEU A 134 -6.53 -16.51 -24.24
N THR A 135 -5.33 -16.14 -24.67
CA THR A 135 -5.07 -15.85 -26.09
C THR A 135 -5.05 -17.14 -26.90
N ALA A 136 -5.81 -17.20 -28.00
CA ALA A 136 -5.74 -18.30 -28.95
C ALA A 136 -4.36 -18.33 -29.62
N SER A 137 -3.86 -19.52 -29.91
CA SER A 137 -2.51 -19.74 -30.43
C SER A 137 -2.53 -20.71 -31.59
N ASP A 138 -1.72 -20.41 -32.62
CA ASP A 138 -1.65 -21.22 -33.84
C ASP A 138 -0.48 -22.22 -33.79
N HIS A 139 0.56 -21.93 -32.98
CA HIS A 139 1.82 -22.66 -32.98
C HIS A 139 2.04 -23.50 -31.72
N GLY A 140 1.42 -23.16 -30.59
CA GLY A 140 1.41 -24.00 -29.39
C GLY A 140 0.44 -23.53 -28.31
N ALA A 141 -0.17 -24.47 -27.60
CA ALA A 141 -1.18 -24.18 -26.58
C ALA A 141 -0.95 -24.95 -25.29
N LEU A 142 -1.37 -24.37 -24.16
CA LEU A 142 -1.51 -25.10 -22.91
C LEU A 142 -2.61 -26.16 -23.05
N THR A 143 -2.36 -27.33 -22.48
CA THR A 143 -3.33 -28.44 -22.40
C THR A 143 -3.78 -28.69 -20.97
N ALA A 144 -2.98 -28.32 -19.97
CA ALA A 144 -3.37 -28.33 -18.57
C ALA A 144 -2.47 -27.42 -17.74
N VAL A 145 -2.97 -26.90 -16.62
CA VAL A 145 -2.15 -26.34 -15.54
C VAL A 145 -2.17 -27.32 -14.38
N ARG A 146 -1.00 -27.79 -13.98
CA ARG A 146 -0.85 -28.82 -12.95
C ARG A 146 -0.91 -28.24 -11.54
N ASP A 147 -0.28 -27.09 -11.35
CA ASP A 147 -0.27 -26.37 -10.07
C ASP A 147 0.08 -24.89 -10.27
N ILE A 148 -0.42 -24.06 -9.36
CA ILE A 148 -0.13 -22.64 -9.23
C ILE A 148 0.13 -22.36 -7.75
N ASP A 149 1.35 -21.91 -7.45
CA ASP A 149 1.73 -21.44 -6.12
C ASP A 149 2.11 -19.96 -6.22
N ARG A 150 1.57 -19.12 -5.35
CA ARG A 150 1.76 -17.66 -5.36
C ARG A 150 3.05 -17.18 -4.68
N HIS A 151 3.66 -18.03 -3.87
CA HIS A 151 4.85 -17.72 -3.06
C HIS A 151 6.06 -18.58 -3.46
N ALA A 152 5.88 -19.58 -4.32
CA ALA A 152 6.97 -20.39 -4.85
C ALA A 152 7.84 -19.63 -5.89
N GLY A 153 8.81 -20.35 -6.42
CA GLY A 153 9.80 -19.83 -7.37
C GLY A 153 11.00 -19.18 -6.67
N PRO A 154 12.09 -18.94 -7.40
CA PRO A 154 13.32 -18.42 -6.82
C PRO A 154 13.19 -16.96 -6.35
N TRP A 155 12.15 -16.24 -6.79
CA TRP A 155 11.86 -14.86 -6.37
C TRP A 155 10.75 -14.74 -5.33
N HIS A 156 10.16 -15.85 -4.89
CA HIS A 156 9.02 -15.88 -3.96
C HIS A 156 7.81 -15.03 -4.41
N ARG A 157 7.55 -15.00 -5.72
CA ARG A 157 6.43 -14.22 -6.34
C ARG A 157 5.46 -15.10 -7.12
N GLY A 158 5.74 -16.39 -7.15
CA GLY A 158 4.88 -17.41 -7.70
C GLY A 158 5.52 -18.25 -8.79
N ARG A 159 4.94 -19.44 -8.95
CA ARG A 159 5.32 -20.45 -9.92
C ARG A 159 4.07 -21.10 -10.49
N LEU A 160 4.14 -21.45 -11.77
CA LEU A 160 3.11 -22.21 -12.47
C LEU A 160 3.75 -23.39 -13.19
N HIS A 161 3.18 -24.58 -13.00
CA HIS A 161 3.54 -25.80 -13.72
C HIS A 161 2.40 -26.18 -14.67
N ALA A 162 2.71 -26.45 -15.93
CA ALA A 162 1.69 -26.72 -16.93
C ALA A 162 2.15 -27.70 -18.02
N ALA A 163 1.20 -28.41 -18.60
CA ALA A 163 1.39 -29.18 -19.82
C ALA A 163 1.05 -28.34 -21.04
N TYR A 164 1.77 -28.56 -22.14
CA TYR A 164 1.55 -27.88 -23.41
C TYR A 164 1.63 -28.85 -24.58
N ARG A 165 1.09 -28.42 -25.73
CA ARG A 165 1.32 -29.03 -27.04
C ARG A 165 1.80 -27.96 -28.02
N ALA A 166 2.95 -28.19 -28.64
CA ALA A 166 3.48 -27.36 -29.71
C ALA A 166 3.30 -28.04 -31.07
N TYR A 167 2.96 -27.26 -32.09
CA TYR A 167 2.72 -27.72 -33.46
C TYR A 167 3.88 -27.36 -34.40
N ASP A 168 4.65 -26.32 -34.04
CA ASP A 168 5.73 -25.79 -34.87
C ASP A 168 7.10 -25.79 -34.17
N GLU A 169 8.17 -25.86 -34.97
CA GLU A 169 9.56 -25.92 -34.48
C GLU A 169 10.17 -24.55 -34.12
N GLY A 170 9.43 -23.46 -34.33
CA GLY A 170 9.91 -22.10 -34.10
C GLY A 170 9.86 -21.64 -32.64
N THR A 171 10.54 -20.54 -32.34
CA THR A 171 10.46 -19.87 -31.02
C THR A 171 9.06 -19.35 -30.71
N THR A 172 8.25 -19.09 -31.74
CA THR A 172 6.85 -18.63 -31.59
C THR A 172 6.00 -19.58 -30.75
N ALA A 173 6.11 -20.90 -30.98
CA ALA A 173 5.35 -21.88 -30.20
C ALA A 173 5.72 -21.83 -28.71
N ALA A 174 7.01 -21.66 -28.39
CA ALA A 174 7.46 -21.49 -27.02
C ALA A 174 6.93 -20.20 -26.39
N GLU A 175 6.95 -19.10 -27.15
CA GLU A 175 6.45 -17.80 -26.69
C GLU A 175 4.94 -17.83 -26.43
N GLU A 176 4.13 -18.36 -27.35
CA GLU A 176 2.67 -18.45 -27.21
C GLU A 176 2.26 -19.24 -25.96
N VAL A 177 2.89 -20.40 -25.74
CA VAL A 177 2.64 -21.25 -24.57
C VAL A 177 2.98 -20.50 -23.27
N VAL A 178 4.10 -19.76 -23.25
CA VAL A 178 4.51 -18.98 -22.07
C VAL A 178 3.62 -17.76 -21.85
N VAL A 179 3.17 -17.08 -22.92
CA VAL A 179 2.18 -15.99 -22.82
C VAL A 179 0.89 -16.51 -22.19
N GLN A 180 0.37 -17.65 -22.66
CA GLN A 180 -0.83 -18.27 -22.09
C GLN A 180 -0.64 -18.58 -20.59
N ALA A 181 0.49 -19.17 -20.21
CA ALA A 181 0.79 -19.46 -18.81
C ALA A 181 0.87 -18.20 -17.95
N ALA A 182 1.52 -17.14 -18.45
CA ALA A 182 1.58 -15.86 -17.78
C ALA A 182 0.19 -15.20 -17.65
N GLN A 183 -0.67 -15.31 -18.68
CA GLN A 183 -2.06 -14.84 -18.62
C GLN A 183 -2.89 -15.61 -17.60
N VAL A 184 -2.74 -16.94 -17.51
CA VAL A 184 -3.39 -17.74 -16.47
C VAL A 184 -2.97 -17.27 -15.08
N PHE A 185 -1.66 -17.09 -14.85
CA PHE A 185 -1.17 -16.59 -13.56
C PHE A 185 -1.70 -15.18 -13.25
N ALA A 186 -1.73 -14.27 -14.24
CA ALA A 186 -2.28 -12.93 -14.11
C ALA A 186 -3.77 -12.95 -13.70
N MET A 187 -4.55 -13.84 -14.33
CA MET A 187 -5.97 -14.02 -14.01
C MET A 187 -6.14 -14.60 -12.62
N HIS A 188 -5.40 -15.64 -12.26
CA HIS A 188 -5.43 -16.27 -10.94
C HIS A 188 -5.03 -15.30 -9.81
N ALA A 189 -4.02 -14.45 -10.03
CA ALA A 189 -3.63 -13.40 -9.09
C ALA A 189 -4.64 -12.23 -9.02
N GLY A 190 -5.61 -12.18 -9.93
CA GLY A 190 -6.67 -11.17 -9.98
C GLY A 190 -6.27 -9.83 -10.58
N LEU A 191 -5.16 -9.75 -11.33
CA LEU A 191 -4.63 -8.47 -11.84
C LEU A 191 -5.63 -7.69 -12.72
N HIS A 192 -6.52 -8.40 -13.43
CA HIS A 192 -7.57 -7.82 -14.28
C HIS A 192 -8.71 -7.18 -13.48
N LEU A 193 -8.83 -7.50 -12.19
CA LEU A 193 -9.98 -7.12 -11.36
C LEU A 193 -10.05 -5.63 -11.05
N CYS A 194 -8.98 -4.88 -11.28
CA CYS A 194 -8.90 -3.46 -10.92
C CYS A 194 -8.99 -2.49 -12.10
N LEU A 195 -9.20 -2.98 -13.32
CA LEU A 195 -9.47 -2.18 -14.52
C LEU A 195 -10.74 -2.66 -15.23
N SER A 196 -11.37 -1.77 -16.00
CA SER A 196 -12.50 -2.07 -16.88
C SER A 196 -12.22 -1.64 -18.32
N GLY A 197 -12.77 -2.36 -19.30
CA GLY A 197 -12.40 -2.22 -20.70
C GLY A 197 -10.93 -2.56 -20.93
N ALA A 198 -10.42 -3.58 -20.24
CA ALA A 198 -9.02 -3.96 -20.29
C ALA A 198 -8.76 -5.11 -21.27
N ARG A 199 -7.51 -5.21 -21.72
CA ARG A 199 -6.96 -6.32 -22.52
C ARG A 199 -5.57 -6.70 -22.01
N PHE A 200 -5.12 -7.91 -22.35
CA PHE A 200 -3.72 -8.27 -22.19
C PHE A 200 -2.85 -7.58 -23.23
N GLU A 201 -1.65 -7.20 -22.82
CA GLU A 201 -0.62 -6.64 -23.69
C GLU A 201 0.72 -7.30 -23.36
N THR A 202 1.35 -7.95 -24.35
CA THR A 202 2.72 -8.44 -24.17
C THR A 202 3.69 -7.33 -24.58
N THR A 203 4.54 -6.88 -23.66
CA THR A 203 5.45 -5.75 -23.88
C THR A 203 6.88 -6.10 -23.47
N GLY A 204 7.82 -5.20 -23.78
CA GLY A 204 9.22 -5.34 -23.39
C GLY A 204 10.05 -6.23 -24.31
N GLU A 205 11.37 -6.16 -24.14
CA GLU A 205 12.30 -7.11 -24.73
C GLU A 205 12.20 -8.46 -24.00
N ARG A 206 12.21 -9.54 -24.77
CA ARG A 206 12.21 -10.92 -24.28
C ARG A 206 13.27 -11.71 -25.02
N GLU A 207 13.88 -12.67 -24.33
CA GLU A 207 14.87 -13.56 -24.93
C GLU A 207 14.33 -14.98 -24.99
N THR A 208 14.11 -15.48 -26.21
CA THR A 208 13.69 -16.86 -26.44
C THR A 208 14.84 -17.67 -27.03
N GLY A 209 15.24 -18.71 -26.33
CA GLY A 209 16.28 -19.65 -26.76
C GLY A 209 15.70 -21.04 -27.00
N LEU A 210 15.75 -21.51 -28.24
CA LEU A 210 15.45 -22.90 -28.58
C LEU A 210 16.73 -23.74 -28.46
N ILE A 211 16.64 -24.85 -27.73
CA ILE A 211 17.76 -25.78 -27.49
C ILE A 211 17.54 -27.05 -28.32
N GLN A 212 16.30 -27.54 -28.40
CA GLN A 212 15.88 -28.71 -29.17
C GLN A 212 14.48 -28.46 -29.74
N SER A 213 14.03 -29.32 -30.66
CA SER A 213 12.66 -29.24 -31.21
C SER A 213 11.62 -29.33 -30.08
N ILE A 214 10.73 -28.33 -30.06
CA ILE A 214 9.66 -28.19 -29.07
C ILE A 214 8.37 -28.94 -29.46
N VAL A 215 8.22 -29.32 -30.74
CA VAL A 215 6.99 -29.91 -31.30
C VAL A 215 6.53 -31.15 -30.54
N GLY A 216 5.23 -31.26 -30.33
CA GLY A 216 4.59 -32.33 -29.57
C GLY A 216 4.23 -31.90 -28.15
N ASP A 217 3.94 -32.89 -27.31
CA ASP A 217 3.53 -32.69 -25.93
C ASP A 217 4.73 -32.45 -25.01
N GLY A 218 4.61 -31.52 -24.07
CA GLY A 218 5.66 -31.22 -23.12
C GLY A 218 5.14 -30.57 -21.84
N GLU A 219 6.06 -30.20 -20.96
CA GLU A 219 5.79 -29.55 -19.68
C GLU A 219 6.56 -28.24 -19.58
N LEU A 220 5.93 -27.22 -19.00
CA LEU A 220 6.44 -25.89 -18.76
C LEU A 220 6.52 -25.65 -17.25
N THR A 221 7.61 -25.03 -16.81
CA THR A 221 7.68 -24.36 -15.50
C THR A 221 7.90 -22.88 -15.73
N LEU A 222 6.98 -22.06 -15.24
CA LEU A 222 7.02 -20.60 -15.27
C LEU A 222 7.29 -20.09 -13.86
N ASP A 223 8.28 -19.21 -13.72
CA ASP A 223 8.59 -18.49 -12.48
C ASP A 223 8.31 -16.99 -12.67
N VAL A 224 7.55 -16.41 -11.74
CA VAL A 224 7.27 -14.98 -11.72
C VAL A 224 8.47 -14.25 -11.12
N MET A 225 9.06 -13.37 -11.91
CA MET A 225 10.21 -12.56 -11.53
C MET A 225 9.78 -11.29 -10.81
N GLU A 226 8.76 -10.61 -11.36
CA GLU A 226 8.17 -9.39 -10.82
C GLU A 226 6.67 -9.38 -11.12
N ILE A 227 5.90 -8.77 -10.23
CA ILE A 227 4.45 -8.59 -10.37
C ILE A 227 4.08 -7.32 -9.63
N ASP A 228 3.30 -6.46 -10.29
CA ASP A 228 2.96 -5.18 -9.70
C ASP A 228 1.71 -4.52 -10.29
N LEU A 229 1.21 -3.48 -9.62
CA LEU A 229 0.07 -2.66 -10.07
C LEU A 229 0.48 -1.28 -10.64
N ILE A 230 1.76 -0.92 -10.56
CA ILE A 230 2.27 0.37 -11.07
C ILE A 230 3.22 0.13 -12.25
N PRO A 231 3.10 0.91 -13.35
CA PRO A 231 2.13 1.99 -13.58
C PRO A 231 0.72 1.51 -13.99
N ARG A 232 0.58 0.23 -14.29
CA ARG A 232 -0.68 -0.53 -14.45
C ARG A 232 -0.43 -1.94 -13.93
N PRO A 233 -1.44 -2.83 -13.83
CA PRO A 233 -1.20 -4.22 -13.51
C PRO A 233 -0.31 -4.91 -14.55
N TRP A 234 0.75 -5.58 -14.12
CA TRP A 234 1.63 -6.37 -14.97
C TRP A 234 2.35 -7.46 -14.18
N LEU A 235 2.90 -8.44 -14.90
CA LEU A 235 3.90 -9.35 -14.35
C LEU A 235 4.97 -9.67 -15.40
N ARG A 236 6.16 -10.03 -14.93
CA ARG A 236 7.29 -10.48 -15.75
C ARG A 236 7.74 -11.86 -15.30
N VAL A 237 8.02 -12.72 -16.27
CA VAL A 237 8.25 -14.15 -16.04
C VAL A 237 9.49 -14.65 -16.77
N THR A 238 10.04 -15.75 -16.26
CA THR A 238 10.91 -16.66 -17.00
C THR A 238 10.29 -18.05 -17.03
N ALA A 239 10.61 -18.82 -18.05
CA ALA A 239 10.01 -20.11 -18.31
C ALA A 239 11.01 -21.11 -18.88
N GLU A 240 10.98 -22.33 -18.36
CA GLU A 240 11.67 -23.50 -18.91
C GLU A 240 10.65 -24.49 -19.48
N LEU A 241 10.84 -24.86 -20.76
CA LEU A 241 10.00 -25.86 -21.44
C LEU A 241 10.79 -27.15 -21.62
N ARG A 242 10.16 -28.28 -21.28
CA ARG A 242 10.76 -29.61 -21.31
C ARG A 242 9.89 -30.58 -22.10
N ARG A 243 10.53 -31.50 -22.82
CA ARG A 243 9.91 -32.67 -23.45
C ARG A 243 10.67 -33.91 -23.02
N ASP A 244 9.94 -34.95 -22.59
CA ASP A 244 10.52 -36.19 -22.07
C ASP A 244 11.61 -35.95 -20.99
N GLY A 245 11.41 -34.91 -20.17
CA GLY A 245 12.35 -34.47 -19.12
C GLY A 245 13.54 -33.65 -19.61
N ALA A 246 13.80 -33.57 -20.92
CA ALA A 246 14.88 -32.77 -21.49
C ALA A 246 14.44 -31.33 -21.74
N LEU A 247 15.32 -30.36 -21.43
CA LEU A 247 15.07 -28.94 -21.71
C LEU A 247 15.10 -28.67 -23.22
N VAL A 248 14.01 -28.11 -23.75
CA VAL A 248 13.84 -27.83 -25.18
C VAL A 248 13.83 -26.34 -25.50
N ALA A 249 13.33 -25.49 -24.60
CA ALA A 249 13.35 -24.03 -24.77
C ALA A 249 13.43 -23.28 -23.44
N ARG A 250 13.91 -22.04 -23.50
CA ARG A 250 13.83 -21.04 -22.42
C ARG A 250 13.24 -19.75 -22.96
N VAL A 251 12.32 -19.15 -22.21
CA VAL A 251 11.78 -17.81 -22.48
C VAL A 251 12.09 -16.95 -21.25
N ASN A 252 12.87 -15.89 -21.43
CA ASN A 252 13.26 -14.98 -20.35
C ASN A 252 12.65 -13.60 -20.55
N ASP A 253 12.34 -12.95 -19.42
CA ASP A 253 11.87 -11.55 -19.35
C ASP A 253 10.57 -11.27 -20.10
N LEU A 254 9.73 -12.30 -20.32
CA LEU A 254 8.42 -12.11 -20.93
C LEU A 254 7.51 -11.33 -19.98
N THR A 255 6.98 -10.20 -20.45
CA THR A 255 6.13 -9.32 -19.64
C THR A 255 4.72 -9.28 -20.19
N VAL A 256 3.74 -9.62 -19.34
CA VAL A 256 2.31 -9.49 -19.63
C VAL A 256 1.76 -8.35 -18.78
N GLY A 257 1.27 -7.31 -19.45
CA GLY A 257 0.55 -6.19 -18.85
C GLY A 257 -0.95 -6.29 -19.08
N ILE A 258 -1.70 -5.57 -18.26
CA ILE A 258 -3.15 -5.36 -18.41
C ILE A 258 -3.36 -3.87 -18.65
N ARG A 259 -3.98 -3.54 -19.77
CA ARG A 259 -4.22 -2.15 -20.18
C ARG A 259 -5.67 -1.93 -20.52
N GLU A 260 -6.18 -0.81 -20.08
CA GLU A 260 -7.42 -0.22 -20.57
C GLU A 260 -7.37 0.04 -22.10
N GLU A 261 -8.54 0.14 -22.73
CA GLU A 261 -8.65 0.75 -24.07
C GLU A 261 -8.13 2.20 -24.04
N PRO A 262 -7.45 2.65 -25.10
CA PRO A 262 -6.91 4.00 -25.16
C PRO A 262 -7.98 5.07 -24.87
N GLY A 263 -7.66 6.00 -23.97
CA GLY A 263 -8.53 7.12 -23.62
C GLY A 263 -9.56 6.83 -22.53
N LEU A 264 -9.66 5.59 -22.05
CA LEU A 264 -10.55 5.28 -20.92
C LEU A 264 -10.00 5.86 -19.60
N PRO A 265 -10.85 6.55 -18.80
CA PRO A 265 -10.47 6.97 -17.45
C PRO A 265 -10.18 5.77 -16.54
N ILE A 266 -9.11 5.90 -15.75
CA ILE A 266 -8.63 4.88 -14.80
C ILE A 266 -8.53 5.40 -13.36
N GLY A 267 -9.09 6.58 -13.10
CA GLY A 267 -9.08 7.23 -11.79
C GLY A 267 -10.20 8.27 -11.71
N PRO A 268 -10.39 8.90 -10.55
CA PRO A 268 -11.39 9.95 -10.36
C PRO A 268 -11.17 11.16 -11.26
N GLU A 269 -12.26 11.83 -11.62
CA GLU A 269 -12.23 13.16 -12.21
C GLU A 269 -12.21 14.25 -11.12
N THR A 270 -12.14 15.52 -11.54
CA THR A 270 -12.21 16.69 -10.67
C THR A 270 -13.37 16.56 -9.68
N GLY A 271 -13.12 16.89 -8.42
CA GLY A 271 -14.09 16.73 -7.34
C GLY A 271 -14.10 15.31 -6.74
N GLY A 272 -13.25 14.39 -7.22
CA GLY A 272 -13.30 12.98 -6.82
C GLY A 272 -14.47 12.24 -7.45
N VAL A 273 -15.04 12.76 -8.54
CA VAL A 273 -16.18 12.16 -9.24
C VAL A 273 -15.71 10.87 -9.91
N ILE A 274 -16.45 9.79 -9.72
CA ILE A 274 -16.16 8.50 -10.35
C ILE A 274 -16.89 8.43 -11.68
N PRO A 275 -16.18 8.51 -12.83
CA PRO A 275 -16.82 8.64 -14.14
C PRO A 275 -17.45 7.34 -14.61
N ARG A 276 -16.99 6.20 -14.09
CA ARG A 276 -17.42 4.87 -14.51
C ARG A 276 -17.04 3.81 -13.48
N PHE A 277 -17.56 2.61 -13.67
CA PHE A 277 -17.09 1.44 -12.96
C PHE A 277 -15.68 1.02 -13.41
N PHE A 278 -14.73 0.90 -12.47
CA PHE A 278 -13.34 0.50 -12.77
C PHE A 278 -13.10 -1.02 -12.76
N GLY A 279 -14.15 -1.85 -12.71
CA GLY A 279 -14.02 -3.31 -12.81
C GLY A 279 -13.95 -4.05 -11.47
N ARG A 280 -13.75 -3.36 -10.34
CA ARG A 280 -13.54 -4.01 -9.04
C ARG A 280 -14.83 -4.22 -8.24
N ARG A 281 -15.11 -5.46 -7.87
CA ARG A 281 -16.16 -5.82 -6.89
C ARG A 281 -15.55 -6.40 -5.62
N ASN A 282 -16.24 -6.25 -4.49
CA ASN A 282 -15.89 -6.90 -3.24
C ASN A 282 -16.41 -8.35 -3.19
N GLY A 283 -16.06 -9.07 -2.12
CA GLY A 283 -16.52 -10.45 -1.87
C GLY A 283 -18.05 -10.60 -1.76
N PHE A 284 -18.78 -9.50 -1.57
CA PHE A 284 -20.25 -9.45 -1.49
C PHE A 284 -20.90 -9.07 -2.84
N GLY A 285 -20.12 -8.92 -3.92
CA GLY A 285 -20.61 -8.56 -5.25
C GLY A 285 -20.92 -7.07 -5.46
N GLN A 286 -20.60 -6.20 -4.50
CA GLN A 286 -20.79 -4.76 -4.60
C GLN A 286 -19.63 -4.12 -5.36
N ARG A 287 -19.91 -3.11 -6.19
CA ARG A 287 -18.90 -2.37 -6.94
C ARG A 287 -18.14 -1.43 -5.99
N ALA A 288 -16.81 -1.51 -6.03
CA ALA A 288 -15.96 -0.58 -5.30
C ALA A 288 -15.91 0.78 -6.00
N LEU A 289 -15.85 1.86 -5.22
CA LEU A 289 -15.60 3.23 -5.68
C LEU A 289 -14.15 3.36 -6.16
N LEU A 290 -13.19 2.87 -5.37
CA LEU A 290 -11.77 2.74 -5.72
C LEU A 290 -11.25 1.38 -5.27
N GLY A 291 -10.52 0.70 -6.16
CA GLY A 291 -9.90 -0.61 -5.88
C GLY A 291 -8.43 -0.54 -5.48
N GLU A 292 -7.82 -1.72 -5.38
CA GLU A 292 -6.44 -1.95 -4.94
C GLU A 292 -5.41 -1.25 -5.84
N PHE A 293 -5.70 -1.12 -7.14
CA PHE A 293 -4.91 -0.32 -8.07
C PHE A 293 -4.78 1.13 -7.61
N HIS A 294 -5.89 1.75 -7.19
CA HIS A 294 -5.92 3.13 -6.73
C HIS A 294 -5.23 3.28 -5.36
N MET A 295 -5.42 2.31 -4.46
CA MET A 295 -4.73 2.31 -3.15
C MET A 295 -3.22 2.16 -3.32
N THR A 296 -2.78 1.36 -4.29
CA THR A 296 -1.35 1.21 -4.59
C THR A 296 -0.78 2.50 -5.20
N HIS A 297 -1.54 3.16 -6.06
CA HIS A 297 -1.19 4.49 -6.57
C HIS A 297 -1.12 5.56 -5.46
N SER A 298 -2.06 5.54 -4.49
CA SER A 298 -2.02 6.47 -3.35
C SER A 298 -0.82 6.21 -2.44
N ALA A 299 -0.35 4.97 -2.36
CA ALA A 299 0.79 4.60 -1.53
C ALA A 299 2.16 4.94 -2.17
N ARG A 300 2.34 4.68 -3.47
CA ARG A 300 3.67 4.78 -4.12
C ARG A 300 3.65 5.20 -5.60
N GLY A 301 2.48 5.48 -6.17
CA GLY A 301 2.32 5.87 -7.58
C GLY A 301 1.90 7.32 -7.78
N ASP A 302 1.08 7.55 -8.79
CA ASP A 302 0.53 8.88 -9.07
C ASP A 302 -0.77 9.11 -8.28
N LEU A 303 -0.80 10.18 -7.49
CA LEU A 303 -1.95 10.50 -6.63
C LEU A 303 -3.17 10.97 -7.42
N ASP A 304 -2.99 11.49 -8.63
CA ASP A 304 -4.08 11.89 -9.49
C ASP A 304 -4.90 10.70 -10.01
N ILE A 305 -4.23 9.59 -10.32
CA ILE A 305 -4.89 8.31 -10.60
C ILE A 305 -5.69 7.84 -9.38
N ALA A 306 -5.15 8.00 -8.18
CA ALA A 306 -5.80 7.52 -6.96
C ALA A 306 -6.99 8.41 -6.52
N LEU A 307 -6.87 9.73 -6.61
CA LEU A 307 -7.76 10.68 -5.92
C LEU A 307 -8.35 11.76 -6.82
N GLY A 308 -7.80 12.00 -8.01
CA GLY A 308 -8.27 13.00 -8.97
C GLY A 308 -7.20 14.04 -9.37
N PRO A 309 -7.42 14.78 -10.47
CA PRO A 309 -6.43 15.67 -11.08
C PRO A 309 -5.89 16.77 -10.16
N GLU A 310 -6.63 17.17 -9.13
CA GLU A 310 -6.19 18.15 -8.14
C GLU A 310 -4.92 17.73 -7.38
N PHE A 311 -4.65 16.41 -7.33
CA PHE A 311 -3.47 15.84 -6.65
C PHE A 311 -2.27 15.64 -7.57
N ALA A 312 -2.39 15.90 -8.89
CA ALA A 312 -1.29 15.76 -9.85
C ALA A 312 -0.07 16.62 -9.47
N ARG A 313 -0.31 17.75 -8.78
CA ARG A 313 0.73 18.65 -8.28
C ARG A 313 1.69 18.04 -7.26
N TYR A 314 1.34 16.90 -6.67
CA TYR A 314 2.21 16.18 -5.74
C TYR A 314 3.20 15.23 -6.46
N ALA A 315 3.13 15.13 -7.80
CA ALA A 315 4.11 14.39 -8.57
C ALA A 315 5.53 14.90 -8.30
N GLY A 316 6.42 14.01 -7.87
CA GLY A 316 7.82 14.34 -7.55
C GLY A 316 8.02 15.18 -6.28
N ARG A 317 6.98 15.44 -5.49
CA ARG A 317 7.05 16.18 -4.21
C ARG A 317 6.74 15.26 -3.03
N ARG A 318 7.13 15.69 -1.83
CA ARG A 318 6.65 15.03 -0.62
C ARG A 318 5.15 15.28 -0.50
N ALA A 319 4.39 14.22 -0.25
CA ALA A 319 2.95 14.29 -0.05
C ALA A 319 2.54 13.24 0.98
N THR A 320 1.33 13.39 1.50
CA THR A 320 0.71 12.33 2.30
C THR A 320 0.47 11.12 1.42
N ARG A 321 1.06 9.99 1.80
CA ARG A 321 0.96 8.71 1.10
C ARG A 321 0.37 7.67 2.02
N MET A 322 -0.30 6.69 1.46
CA MET A 322 -0.70 5.50 2.23
C MET A 322 0.52 4.60 2.47
N PRO A 323 0.51 3.78 3.53
CA PRO A 323 1.42 2.66 3.64
C PRO A 323 1.26 1.66 2.50
N ASN A 324 2.34 0.96 2.17
CA ASN A 324 2.44 0.11 0.99
C ASN A 324 2.80 -1.34 1.35
N HIS A 325 2.65 -2.24 0.38
CA HIS A 325 2.92 -3.69 0.51
C HIS A 325 2.33 -4.29 1.80
N GLY A 326 3.13 -4.96 2.65
CA GLY A 326 2.66 -5.59 3.88
C GLY A 326 2.07 -4.65 4.93
N LEU A 327 2.24 -3.32 4.78
CA LEU A 327 1.57 -2.31 5.60
C LEU A 327 0.36 -1.66 4.92
N GLN A 328 0.06 -1.97 3.66
CA GLN A 328 -1.16 -1.49 3.01
C GLN A 328 -2.36 -2.28 3.56
N LEU A 329 -3.04 -1.70 4.54
CA LEU A 329 -4.10 -2.36 5.33
C LEU A 329 -5.48 -1.78 5.05
N CYS A 330 -5.65 -1.22 3.85
CA CYS A 330 -6.90 -0.77 3.25
C CYS A 330 -6.83 -1.09 1.75
N ASP A 331 -7.69 -1.98 1.26
CA ASP A 331 -7.67 -2.47 -0.12
C ASP A 331 -8.59 -1.68 -1.04
N ARG A 332 -9.74 -1.24 -0.52
CA ARG A 332 -10.83 -0.67 -1.33
C ARG A 332 -11.53 0.47 -0.60
N VAL A 333 -11.98 1.45 -1.38
CA VAL A 333 -13.02 2.41 -0.98
C VAL A 333 -14.33 1.95 -1.59
N MET A 334 -15.34 1.71 -0.76
CA MET A 334 -16.66 1.25 -1.19
C MET A 334 -17.61 2.41 -1.42
N ALA A 335 -17.56 3.43 -0.56
CA ALA A 335 -18.35 4.64 -0.68
C ALA A 335 -17.74 5.79 0.11
N VAL A 336 -18.01 7.02 -0.32
CA VAL A 336 -17.73 8.23 0.44
C VAL A 336 -18.96 9.11 0.39
N GLU A 337 -19.48 9.46 1.56
CA GLU A 337 -20.51 10.47 1.76
C GLU A 337 -19.84 11.77 2.18
N GLY A 338 -19.77 12.73 1.27
CA GLY A 338 -19.14 14.02 1.51
C GLY A 338 -18.80 14.72 0.21
N GLU A 339 -18.43 15.99 0.29
CA GLU A 339 -18.07 16.78 -0.88
C GLU A 339 -16.63 17.29 -0.72
N ARG A 340 -15.81 17.10 -1.77
CA ARG A 340 -14.42 17.57 -1.77
C ARG A 340 -14.37 19.06 -1.45
N GLY A 341 -13.50 19.44 -0.52
CA GLY A 341 -13.36 20.81 0.00
C GLY A 341 -14.32 21.18 1.13
N LYS A 342 -15.39 20.40 1.39
CA LYS A 342 -16.31 20.62 2.52
C LYS A 342 -15.89 19.76 3.72
N LEU A 343 -14.92 20.25 4.48
CA LEU A 343 -14.27 19.52 5.58
C LEU A 343 -15.04 19.60 6.92
N THR A 344 -16.33 19.88 6.90
CA THR A 344 -17.17 19.97 8.11
C THR A 344 -17.73 18.62 8.56
N GLY A 345 -17.63 17.58 7.70
CA GLY A 345 -18.10 16.24 7.98
C GLY A 345 -18.03 15.34 6.75
N GLY A 346 -18.22 14.04 6.97
CA GLY A 346 -18.29 13.04 5.91
C GLY A 346 -18.16 11.63 6.48
N THR A 347 -18.58 10.63 5.70
CA THR A 347 -18.47 9.21 6.04
C THR A 347 -17.72 8.49 4.94
N GLY A 348 -16.73 7.68 5.30
CA GLY A 348 -16.01 6.81 4.37
C GLY A 348 -16.28 5.35 4.73
N HIS A 349 -16.49 4.53 3.71
CA HIS A 349 -16.59 3.08 3.83
C HIS A 349 -15.44 2.44 3.07
N THR A 350 -14.60 1.69 3.76
CA THR A 350 -13.45 0.99 3.19
C THR A 350 -13.46 -0.48 3.57
N GLU A 351 -12.64 -1.26 2.88
CA GLU A 351 -12.46 -2.67 3.18
C GLU A 351 -10.99 -3.08 3.19
N TYR A 352 -10.68 -4.05 4.03
CA TYR A 352 -9.42 -4.79 4.02
C TYR A 352 -9.70 -6.29 4.07
N ASP A 353 -9.23 -7.02 3.06
CA ASP A 353 -9.17 -8.47 3.13
C ASP A 353 -7.97 -8.87 3.99
N SER A 354 -8.18 -9.75 4.96
CA SER A 354 -7.15 -10.22 5.90
C SER A 354 -6.79 -11.68 5.62
N PRO A 355 -5.91 -11.96 4.64
CA PRO A 355 -5.51 -13.32 4.34
C PRO A 355 -4.86 -14.05 5.51
N ALA A 356 -5.18 -15.34 5.67
CA ALA A 356 -4.56 -16.20 6.68
C ALA A 356 -3.04 -16.35 6.52
N ASP A 357 -2.52 -16.17 5.30
CA ASP A 357 -1.08 -16.20 4.98
C ASP A 357 -0.38 -14.84 5.09
N SER A 358 -1.04 -13.83 5.68
CA SER A 358 -0.42 -12.53 5.93
C SER A 358 0.73 -12.66 6.95
N TRP A 359 1.82 -11.94 6.71
CA TRP A 359 3.07 -11.99 7.49
C TRP A 359 2.83 -11.90 9.02
N TYR A 360 1.91 -11.00 9.43
CA TYR A 360 1.66 -10.70 10.83
C TYR A 360 1.00 -11.86 11.60
N TYR A 361 0.31 -12.79 10.93
CA TYR A 361 -0.27 -13.96 11.60
C TYR A 361 0.77 -15.01 11.97
N ALA A 362 1.83 -15.13 11.15
CA ALA A 362 2.93 -16.06 11.41
C ALA A 362 3.93 -15.49 12.44
N GLU A 363 3.96 -14.16 12.57
CA GLU A 363 4.99 -13.45 13.33
C GLU A 363 4.52 -12.93 14.69
N THR A 364 3.22 -12.93 14.98
CA THR A 364 2.68 -12.45 16.26
C THR A 364 2.64 -13.54 17.35
N ALA A 365 2.75 -13.12 18.61
CA ALA A 365 2.43 -13.97 19.77
C ALA A 365 0.92 -14.16 20.01
N ASN A 366 0.06 -13.33 19.39
CA ASN A 366 -1.39 -13.38 19.58
C ASN A 366 -2.03 -14.55 18.80
N ALA A 367 -3.15 -15.07 19.30
CA ALA A 367 -3.90 -16.14 18.63
C ALA A 367 -4.47 -15.71 17.26
N SER A 368 -4.78 -14.41 17.11
CA SER A 368 -5.35 -13.79 15.91
C SER A 368 -4.45 -12.64 15.46
N MET A 369 -5.02 -11.51 15.03
CA MET A 369 -4.32 -10.34 14.53
C MET A 369 -3.64 -9.55 15.68
N PRO A 370 -2.40 -9.04 15.49
CA PRO A 370 -1.74 -8.19 16.49
C PRO A 370 -2.34 -6.78 16.54
N ASN A 371 -2.10 -6.06 17.64
CA ASN A 371 -2.66 -4.73 17.86
C ASN A 371 -2.24 -3.74 16.77
N VAL A 372 -0.98 -3.80 16.32
CA VAL A 372 -0.49 -2.93 15.24
C VAL A 372 -1.40 -2.98 14.01
N VAL A 373 -1.88 -4.16 13.61
CA VAL A 373 -2.72 -4.29 12.41
C VAL A 373 -4.15 -3.78 12.67
N HIS A 374 -4.70 -4.02 13.88
CA HIS A 374 -5.97 -3.41 14.29
C HIS A 374 -5.94 -1.88 14.23
N MET A 375 -4.89 -1.27 14.77
CA MET A 375 -4.70 0.17 14.72
C MET A 375 -4.49 0.65 13.29
N GLU A 376 -3.51 0.10 12.58
CA GLU A 376 -3.15 0.56 11.24
C GLU A 376 -4.31 0.47 10.25
N THR A 377 -5.07 -0.63 10.24
CA THR A 377 -6.21 -0.75 9.33
C THR A 377 -7.27 0.31 9.63
N SER A 378 -7.59 0.58 10.91
CA SER A 378 -8.55 1.64 11.25
C SER A 378 -8.05 3.06 10.96
N LEU A 379 -6.77 3.31 11.21
CA LEU A 379 -6.15 4.63 11.06
C LEU A 379 -5.99 4.99 9.58
N GLN A 380 -5.63 4.01 8.75
CA GLN A 380 -5.57 4.16 7.30
C GLN A 380 -6.95 4.43 6.68
N SER A 381 -8.01 3.76 7.15
CA SER A 381 -9.40 4.04 6.73
C SER A 381 -9.80 5.49 7.02
N ALA A 382 -9.57 5.96 8.26
CA ALA A 382 -9.91 7.32 8.66
C ALA A 382 -9.09 8.37 7.90
N LEU A 383 -7.79 8.13 7.73
CA LEU A 383 -6.89 8.95 6.92
C LEU A 383 -7.41 9.12 5.49
N LEU A 384 -7.77 8.01 4.85
CA LEU A 384 -8.18 8.01 3.46
C LEU A 384 -9.41 8.88 3.23
N LEU A 385 -10.36 8.90 4.18
CA LEU A 385 -11.50 9.81 4.15
C LEU A 385 -11.06 11.28 4.18
N GLY A 386 -10.22 11.67 5.15
CA GLY A 386 -9.73 13.05 5.25
C GLY A 386 -9.00 13.51 3.99
N TYR A 387 -8.18 12.62 3.44
CA TYR A 387 -7.43 12.90 2.23
C TYR A 387 -8.33 12.97 1.00
N PHE A 388 -9.29 12.05 0.85
CA PHE A 388 -10.28 12.07 -0.21
C PHE A 388 -11.16 13.32 -0.15
N LEU A 389 -11.53 13.82 1.04
CA LEU A 389 -12.28 15.08 1.16
C LEU A 389 -11.43 16.32 0.85
N GLY A 390 -10.11 16.18 0.70
CA GLY A 390 -9.22 17.25 0.28
C GLY A 390 -8.61 18.06 1.43
N ALA A 391 -8.30 17.42 2.56
CA ALA A 391 -7.63 18.09 3.68
C ALA A 391 -6.33 18.81 3.28
N THR A 392 -5.54 18.24 2.37
CA THR A 392 -4.30 18.88 1.89
C THR A 392 -4.54 19.91 0.78
N LEU A 393 -5.77 20.02 0.27
CA LEU A 393 -6.14 21.00 -0.77
C LEU A 393 -6.51 22.37 -0.17
N THR A 394 -6.49 22.53 1.16
CA THR A 394 -6.73 23.83 1.82
C THR A 394 -5.59 24.83 1.59
N ALA A 395 -4.37 24.33 1.41
CA ALA A 395 -3.17 25.09 1.03
C ALA A 395 -2.32 24.20 0.10
N PRO A 396 -2.74 24.05 -1.16
CA PRO A 396 -2.22 22.99 -2.03
C PRO A 396 -0.75 23.24 -2.44
N GLU A 397 -0.20 24.43 -2.21
CA GLU A 397 1.20 24.79 -2.39
C GLU A 397 2.13 24.19 -1.33
N GLU A 398 1.61 23.75 -0.19
CA GLU A 398 2.39 23.16 0.90
C GLU A 398 2.68 21.67 0.68
N ASP A 399 3.83 21.22 1.18
CA ASP A 399 4.18 19.81 1.30
C ASP A 399 3.79 19.30 2.69
N TYR A 400 2.76 18.46 2.76
CA TYR A 400 2.25 17.94 4.02
C TYR A 400 2.79 16.55 4.38
N SER A 401 3.20 16.40 5.64
CA SER A 401 3.43 15.12 6.31
C SER A 401 2.26 14.82 7.24
N LEU A 402 1.79 13.58 7.25
CA LEU A 402 0.67 13.16 8.09
C LEU A 402 1.18 12.55 9.40
N ARG A 403 0.66 13.01 10.54
CA ARG A 403 0.91 12.38 11.83
C ARG A 403 -0.39 12.11 12.57
N ASN A 404 -0.48 10.94 13.18
CA ASN A 404 -1.47 10.68 14.21
C ASN A 404 -1.07 11.41 15.51
N LEU A 405 -2.05 11.92 16.25
CA LEU A 405 -1.81 12.76 17.43
C LEU A 405 -2.45 12.20 18.69
N ASP A 406 -3.74 11.92 18.66
CA ASP A 406 -4.47 11.42 19.83
C ASP A 406 -5.48 10.38 19.38
N GLY A 407 -5.90 9.50 20.27
CA GLY A 407 -7.01 8.60 19.96
C GLY A 407 -7.36 7.63 21.08
N THR A 408 -8.43 6.90 20.82
CA THR A 408 -8.93 5.81 21.65
C THR A 408 -9.25 4.61 20.78
N ALA A 409 -9.19 3.42 21.34
CA ALA A 409 -9.56 2.19 20.67
C ALA A 409 -10.09 1.15 21.66
N THR A 410 -11.09 0.40 21.25
CA THR A 410 -11.67 -0.71 22.02
C THR A 410 -11.89 -1.90 21.09
N VAL A 411 -11.35 -3.06 21.47
CA VAL A 411 -11.80 -4.34 20.92
C VAL A 411 -13.14 -4.67 21.56
N LEU A 412 -14.19 -4.78 20.76
CA LEU A 412 -15.57 -5.01 21.22
C LEU A 412 -15.84 -6.50 21.46
N ARG A 413 -15.23 -7.37 20.65
CA ARG A 413 -15.32 -8.83 20.75
C ARG A 413 -14.10 -9.50 20.14
N GLU A 414 -13.77 -10.69 20.62
CA GLU A 414 -12.70 -11.53 20.08
C GLU A 414 -13.17 -12.18 18.77
N VAL A 415 -12.34 -12.07 17.72
CA VAL A 415 -12.64 -12.62 16.40
C VAL A 415 -11.36 -13.18 15.76
N ASP A 416 -11.44 -14.36 15.15
CA ASP A 416 -10.40 -14.80 14.20
C ASP A 416 -10.63 -14.10 12.86
N LEU A 417 -9.70 -13.24 12.49
CA LEU A 417 -9.82 -12.38 11.31
C LEU A 417 -9.24 -13.02 10.04
N ARG A 418 -8.66 -14.24 10.15
CA ARG A 418 -8.09 -14.95 9.01
C ARG A 418 -9.13 -15.22 7.93
N ASP A 419 -8.79 -14.87 6.71
CA ASP A 419 -9.60 -14.96 5.49
C ASP A 419 -10.94 -14.22 5.58
N LYS A 420 -11.03 -13.20 6.44
CA LYS A 420 -12.19 -12.29 6.53
C LYS A 420 -11.97 -11.02 5.73
N THR A 421 -13.05 -10.43 5.25
CA THR A 421 -13.09 -9.05 4.78
C THR A 421 -13.55 -8.17 5.93
N ILE A 422 -12.65 -7.30 6.40
CA ILE A 422 -12.93 -6.29 7.41
C ILE A 422 -13.59 -5.11 6.72
N GLN A 423 -14.84 -4.84 7.07
CA GLN A 423 -15.60 -3.67 6.59
C GLN A 423 -15.47 -2.54 7.60
N GLN A 424 -15.11 -1.35 7.13
CA GLN A 424 -14.71 -0.23 7.98
C GLN A 424 -15.59 0.98 7.67
N THR A 425 -16.03 1.67 8.70
CA THR A 425 -16.74 2.94 8.57
C THR A 425 -15.98 3.99 9.37
N SER A 426 -15.56 5.06 8.71
CA SER A 426 -14.93 6.22 9.34
C SER A 426 -15.80 7.46 9.16
N ARG A 427 -15.88 8.32 10.17
CA ARG A 427 -16.63 9.59 10.11
C ARG A 427 -15.73 10.75 10.49
N LEU A 428 -15.68 11.78 9.65
CA LEU A 428 -15.02 13.04 9.97
C LEU A 428 -15.88 13.80 10.99
N LEU A 429 -15.35 14.00 12.19
CA LEU A 429 -16.04 14.68 13.30
C LEU A 429 -15.78 16.19 13.31
N GLY A 430 -14.60 16.61 12.84
CA GLY A 430 -14.27 18.02 12.77
C GLY A 430 -12.93 18.28 12.10
N THR A 431 -12.78 19.50 11.58
CA THR A 431 -11.53 19.98 10.97
C THR A 431 -11.16 21.33 11.58
N THR A 432 -9.90 21.47 11.97
CA THR A 432 -9.31 22.75 12.39
C THR A 432 -8.17 23.10 11.45
N VAL A 433 -8.27 24.24 10.78
CA VAL A 433 -7.21 24.76 9.91
C VAL A 433 -6.36 25.75 10.71
N LEU A 434 -5.06 25.51 10.76
CA LEU A 434 -4.05 26.31 11.44
C LEU A 434 -3.02 26.79 10.41
N VAL A 435 -2.18 27.74 10.80
CA VAL A 435 -1.02 28.13 9.96
C VAL A 435 -0.07 26.94 9.87
N GLY A 436 0.16 26.45 8.65
CA GLY A 436 1.05 25.31 8.36
C GLY A 436 0.51 23.94 8.77
N ALA A 437 -0.73 23.84 9.26
CA ALA A 437 -1.31 22.55 9.65
C ALA A 437 -2.82 22.46 9.47
N VAL A 438 -3.32 21.25 9.21
CA VAL A 438 -4.76 20.91 9.23
C VAL A 438 -4.97 19.74 10.18
N LEU A 439 -5.82 19.90 11.19
CA LEU A 439 -6.14 18.86 12.17
C LEU A 439 -7.53 18.29 11.89
N GLN A 440 -7.67 16.98 11.89
CA GLN A 440 -8.94 16.30 11.65
C GLN A 440 -9.19 15.20 12.67
N SER A 441 -10.36 15.25 13.32
CA SER A 441 -10.82 14.21 14.23
C SER A 441 -11.78 13.26 13.53
N PHE A 442 -11.68 11.98 13.83
CA PHE A 442 -12.48 10.92 13.24
C PHE A 442 -12.99 9.96 14.30
N SER A 443 -14.19 9.41 14.10
CA SER A 443 -14.56 8.12 14.69
C SER A 443 -14.44 7.02 13.65
N TYR A 444 -14.21 5.79 14.11
CA TYR A 444 -14.15 4.62 13.25
C TYR A 444 -14.75 3.39 13.91
N GLU A 445 -15.30 2.50 13.08
CA GLU A 445 -15.84 1.19 13.47
C GLU A 445 -15.46 0.16 12.41
N LEU A 446 -14.95 -0.99 12.85
CA LEU A 446 -14.60 -2.14 12.02
C LEU A 446 -15.53 -3.29 12.36
N SER A 447 -15.99 -3.97 11.33
CA SER A 447 -16.93 -5.09 11.41
C SER A 447 -16.49 -6.24 10.52
N VAL A 448 -16.89 -7.45 10.91
CA VAL A 448 -16.88 -8.63 10.04
C VAL A 448 -18.21 -9.35 10.23
N ASP A 449 -18.70 -9.95 9.15
CA ASP A 449 -19.99 -10.67 9.14
C ASP A 449 -21.17 -9.80 9.65
N GLY A 450 -21.10 -8.49 9.43
CA GLY A 450 -22.12 -7.52 9.86
C GLY A 450 -22.07 -7.12 11.35
N GLU A 451 -21.12 -7.64 12.12
CA GLU A 451 -20.99 -7.34 13.54
C GLU A 451 -19.71 -6.55 13.86
N PRO A 452 -19.80 -5.40 14.57
CA PRO A 452 -18.63 -4.64 15.01
C PRO A 452 -17.71 -5.47 15.92
N PHE A 453 -16.40 -5.29 15.77
CA PHE A 453 -15.39 -5.90 16.66
C PHE A 453 -14.32 -4.93 17.14
N TYR A 454 -14.18 -3.75 16.53
CA TYR A 454 -13.20 -2.75 16.94
C TYR A 454 -13.73 -1.35 16.63
N ALA A 455 -13.60 -0.42 17.58
CA ALA A 455 -14.08 0.95 17.41
C ALA A 455 -13.24 1.94 18.21
N GLY A 456 -13.27 3.21 17.81
CA GLY A 456 -12.52 4.24 18.50
C GLY A 456 -12.59 5.60 17.82
N GLU A 457 -11.75 6.51 18.31
CA GLU A 457 -11.57 7.85 17.75
C GLU A 457 -10.09 8.13 17.51
N SER A 458 -9.81 9.04 16.58
CA SER A 458 -8.44 9.43 16.23
C SER A 458 -8.39 10.89 15.80
N LEU A 459 -7.31 11.57 16.18
CA LEU A 459 -6.95 12.90 15.72
C LEU A 459 -5.69 12.80 14.85
N PHE A 460 -5.79 13.27 13.61
CA PHE A 460 -4.66 13.40 12.70
C PHE A 460 -4.32 14.86 12.44
N GLY A 461 -3.05 15.12 12.13
CA GLY A 461 -2.60 16.39 11.60
C GLY A 461 -1.83 16.22 10.30
N PHE A 462 -2.14 17.08 9.33
CA PHE A 462 -1.34 17.32 8.14
C PHE A 462 -0.46 18.52 8.44
N PHE A 463 0.85 18.34 8.52
CA PHE A 463 1.80 19.38 8.91
C PHE A 463 2.77 19.68 7.77
N ASN A 464 2.96 20.96 7.46
CA ASN A 464 4.10 21.35 6.64
C ASN A 464 5.41 21.22 7.43
N GLU A 465 6.54 21.38 6.75
CA GLU A 465 7.86 21.22 7.37
C GLU A 465 8.08 22.13 8.59
N THR A 466 7.63 23.39 8.52
CA THR A 466 7.84 24.35 9.62
C THR A 466 7.01 24.00 10.85
N ALA A 467 5.75 23.60 10.66
CA ALA A 467 4.88 23.17 11.76
C ALA A 467 5.40 21.87 12.38
N LEU A 468 5.89 20.94 11.56
CA LEU A 468 6.41 19.65 12.01
C LEU A 468 7.76 19.77 12.75
N ALA A 469 8.60 20.75 12.41
CA ALA A 469 9.89 20.96 13.06
C ALA A 469 9.75 21.43 14.53
N ASN A 470 8.63 22.05 14.89
CA ASN A 470 8.38 22.58 16.24
C ASN A 470 7.75 21.54 17.19
N GLN A 471 8.31 20.33 17.23
CA GLN A 471 7.86 19.27 18.13
C GLN A 471 8.64 19.31 19.45
N ASN A 472 7.96 19.69 20.53
CA ASN A 472 8.53 19.76 21.87
C ASN A 472 8.25 18.51 22.74
N GLY A 473 7.70 17.43 22.17
CA GLY A 473 7.31 16.28 22.98
C GLY A 473 6.09 16.53 23.86
N LEU A 474 5.77 15.56 24.70
CA LEU A 474 4.66 15.62 25.66
C LEU A 474 4.97 16.56 26.85
N ASP A 475 6.25 16.81 27.11
CA ASP A 475 6.73 17.59 28.26
C ASP A 475 7.23 18.98 27.87
N ASN A 476 6.85 19.48 26.69
CA ASN A 476 7.19 20.80 26.19
C ASN A 476 8.70 21.14 26.25
N GLY A 477 9.53 20.17 25.85
CA GLY A 477 10.98 20.27 25.79
C GLY A 477 11.70 20.03 27.12
N ALA A 478 10.96 19.83 28.21
CA ALA A 478 11.55 19.46 29.49
C ALA A 478 11.99 17.99 29.45
N TYR A 479 13.22 17.73 29.90
CA TYR A 479 13.69 16.37 30.12
C TYR A 479 12.97 15.78 31.33
N VAL A 480 12.28 14.65 31.13
CA VAL A 480 11.70 13.84 32.20
C VAL A 480 12.54 12.56 32.30
N PRO A 481 13.28 12.35 33.41
CA PRO A 481 14.05 11.13 33.58
C PRO A 481 13.13 9.91 33.69
N PRO A 482 13.48 8.76 33.08
CA PRO A 482 12.80 7.50 33.31
C PRO A 482 12.66 7.18 34.80
N TRP A 483 11.63 6.42 35.17
CA TRP A 483 11.41 6.06 36.58
C TRP A 483 12.61 5.34 37.21
N LEU A 484 13.34 4.53 36.43
CA LEU A 484 14.54 3.83 36.89
C LEU A 484 15.70 4.76 37.26
N GLU A 485 15.82 5.93 36.63
CA GLU A 485 16.86 6.91 36.96
C GLU A 485 16.59 7.59 38.31
N THR A 486 15.30 7.76 38.63
CA THR A 486 14.86 8.44 39.86
C THR A 486 14.67 7.49 41.04
N ASN A 487 14.50 6.19 40.78
CA ASN A 487 14.25 5.16 41.78
C ASN A 487 15.38 4.12 41.71
N ARG A 488 16.32 4.18 42.67
CA ARG A 488 17.39 3.18 42.79
C ARG A 488 16.80 1.83 43.23
N ALA A 489 16.38 1.04 42.26
CA ALA A 489 15.80 -0.28 42.47
C ALA A 489 16.71 -1.39 41.96
N THR A 490 16.57 -2.59 42.54
CA THR A 490 17.19 -3.79 41.98
C THR A 490 16.48 -4.16 40.69
N THR A 491 17.26 -4.38 39.64
CA THR A 491 16.75 -4.76 38.32
C THR A 491 17.08 -6.21 38.01
N ARG A 492 16.26 -6.79 37.14
CA ARG A 492 16.57 -8.01 36.39
C ARG A 492 16.25 -7.79 34.92
N THR A 493 16.69 -8.70 34.07
CA THR A 493 16.52 -8.58 32.61
C THR A 493 15.82 -9.82 32.07
N ILE A 494 14.77 -9.60 31.29
CA ILE A 494 14.20 -10.60 30.40
C ILE A 494 14.98 -10.50 29.09
N ASP A 495 15.73 -11.55 28.75
CA ASP A 495 16.40 -11.68 27.46
C ASP A 495 15.40 -12.21 26.42
N VAL A 496 14.73 -11.25 25.76
CA VAL A 496 13.68 -11.54 24.77
C VAL A 496 14.28 -12.20 23.54
N ALA A 497 15.45 -11.75 23.09
CA ALA A 497 16.13 -12.31 21.92
C ALA A 497 16.41 -13.81 22.10
N THR A 498 16.99 -14.20 23.23
CA THR A 498 17.23 -15.61 23.56
C THR A 498 15.91 -16.37 23.74
N ARG A 499 14.91 -15.80 24.42
CA ARG A 499 13.62 -16.49 24.61
C ARG A 499 12.93 -16.77 23.28
N ARG A 500 13.03 -15.85 22.32
CA ARG A 500 12.44 -16.01 20.98
C ARG A 500 12.97 -17.24 20.24
N GLU A 501 14.19 -17.72 20.49
CA GLU A 501 14.74 -18.88 19.79
C GLU A 501 13.94 -20.17 20.07
N THR A 502 13.42 -20.32 21.28
CA THR A 502 12.80 -21.58 21.75
C THR A 502 11.41 -21.42 22.36
N GLY A 503 11.02 -20.18 22.70
CA GLY A 503 9.80 -19.88 23.42
C GLY A 503 8.54 -19.90 22.54
N VAL A 504 7.47 -20.47 23.09
CA VAL A 504 6.11 -20.26 22.62
C VAL A 504 5.59 -18.90 23.13
N LEU A 505 4.56 -18.33 22.48
CA LEU A 505 3.99 -17.03 22.85
C LEU A 505 5.01 -15.88 22.83
N CYS A 506 5.74 -15.74 21.72
CA CYS A 506 6.71 -14.67 21.53
C CYS A 506 6.66 -14.20 20.07
N SER A 507 6.64 -12.88 19.87
CA SER A 507 6.63 -12.26 18.54
C SER A 507 7.99 -12.42 17.85
N ARG A 508 7.95 -12.61 16.53
CA ARG A 508 9.09 -13.01 15.67
C ARG A 508 9.15 -12.15 14.41
N GLY A 509 10.19 -12.36 13.60
CA GLY A 509 10.32 -11.70 12.29
C GLY A 509 10.31 -10.18 12.39
N HIS A 510 9.48 -9.54 11.58
CA HIS A 510 9.26 -8.10 11.55
C HIS A 510 8.60 -7.57 12.82
N LEU A 511 7.85 -8.41 13.56
CA LEU A 511 7.32 -8.09 14.89
C LEU A 511 8.32 -8.32 16.03
N ALA A 512 9.58 -8.69 15.77
CA ALA A 512 10.61 -8.73 16.80
C ALA A 512 11.08 -7.30 17.16
N LEU A 513 10.28 -6.59 17.95
CA LEU A 513 10.51 -5.16 18.23
C LEU A 513 11.46 -4.92 19.40
N LEU A 514 11.62 -5.88 20.31
CA LEU A 514 12.44 -5.78 21.51
C LEU A 514 13.43 -6.94 21.62
N ASP A 515 14.66 -6.67 22.06
CA ASP A 515 15.67 -7.70 22.34
C ASP A 515 15.81 -7.99 23.84
N SER A 516 15.47 -7.02 24.69
CA SER A 516 15.52 -7.20 26.14
C SER A 516 14.54 -6.26 26.85
N VAL A 517 14.05 -6.68 28.01
CA VAL A 517 13.25 -5.85 28.91
C VAL A 517 13.89 -5.84 30.29
N THR A 518 14.21 -4.65 30.79
CA THR A 518 14.62 -4.44 32.18
C THR A 518 13.37 -4.39 33.05
N VAL A 519 13.35 -5.19 34.11
CA VAL A 519 12.23 -5.33 35.03
C VAL A 519 12.64 -4.92 36.44
N VAL A 520 11.74 -4.20 37.11
CA VAL A 520 11.77 -4.00 38.56
C VAL A 520 10.49 -4.61 39.15
N ASP A 521 10.62 -5.77 39.78
CA ASP A 521 9.50 -6.44 40.45
C ASP A 521 9.00 -5.59 41.61
N GLY A 522 7.68 -5.45 41.73
CA GLY A 522 7.06 -4.56 42.74
C GLY A 522 7.38 -3.08 42.55
N GLY A 523 7.97 -2.69 41.40
CA GLY A 523 8.31 -1.32 41.06
C GLY A 523 7.19 -0.56 40.35
N GLY A 524 7.53 0.62 39.84
CA GLY A 524 6.61 1.47 39.08
C GLY A 524 5.66 2.27 39.98
N LYS A 525 4.76 3.05 39.36
CA LYS A 525 3.87 3.97 40.07
C LYS A 525 2.79 3.26 40.91
N HIS A 526 2.46 2.03 40.54
CA HIS A 526 1.38 1.26 41.17
C HIS A 526 1.90 0.09 42.04
N GLY A 527 3.21 -0.16 42.04
CA GLY A 527 3.83 -1.21 42.87
C GLY A 527 3.61 -2.64 42.37
N GLU A 528 3.06 -2.84 41.17
CA GLU A 528 2.83 -4.16 40.57
C GLU A 528 3.99 -4.61 39.65
N GLY A 529 4.83 -3.66 39.21
CA GLY A 529 5.93 -3.93 38.30
C GLY A 529 6.27 -2.72 37.42
N TYR A 530 7.53 -2.60 37.06
CA TYR A 530 8.01 -1.63 36.09
C TYR A 530 8.84 -2.30 35.01
N LEU A 531 8.56 -1.95 33.76
CA LEU A 531 9.26 -2.42 32.58
C LEU A 531 9.94 -1.25 31.89
N HIS A 532 11.16 -1.47 31.43
CA HIS A 532 11.89 -0.51 30.60
C HIS A 532 12.63 -1.25 29.49
N ALA A 533 12.54 -0.76 28.26
CA ALA A 533 13.25 -1.35 27.13
C ALA A 533 13.84 -0.27 26.23
N VAL A 534 14.97 -0.60 25.60
CA VAL A 534 15.63 0.21 24.58
C VAL A 534 15.68 -0.57 23.29
N ARG A 535 15.16 0.00 22.22
CA ARG A 535 15.22 -0.52 20.86
C ARG A 535 16.15 0.37 20.02
N PRO A 536 17.27 -0.15 19.50
CA PRO A 536 18.04 0.56 18.48
C PRO A 536 17.19 0.83 17.23
N ILE A 537 17.24 2.06 16.71
CA ILE A 537 16.64 2.44 15.42
C ILE A 537 17.73 2.41 14.35
N ARG A 538 17.46 1.71 13.26
CA ARG A 538 18.35 1.64 12.10
C ARG A 538 17.66 2.21 10.89
N ALA A 539 18.40 2.95 10.06
CA ALA A 539 17.85 3.58 8.87
C ALA A 539 17.29 2.58 7.83
N ASP A 540 17.71 1.31 7.91
CA ASP A 540 17.24 0.19 7.10
C ASP A 540 16.22 -0.70 7.83
N ASP A 541 15.69 -0.27 8.98
CA ASP A 541 14.53 -0.92 9.60
C ASP A 541 13.38 -1.02 8.59
N TRP A 542 12.80 -2.22 8.46
CA TRP A 542 11.88 -2.58 7.39
C TRP A 542 10.74 -1.58 7.22
N PHE A 543 10.17 -1.07 8.31
CA PHE A 543 8.99 -0.21 8.29
C PHE A 543 9.25 1.14 7.60
N PHE A 544 10.48 1.64 7.54
CA PHE A 544 10.78 2.90 6.84
C PHE A 544 10.57 2.79 5.33
N ALA A 545 10.72 1.60 4.75
CA ALA A 545 10.47 1.36 3.33
C ALA A 545 8.97 1.26 2.99
N TYR A 546 8.14 0.87 3.96
CA TYR A 546 6.74 0.49 3.73
C TYR A 546 5.69 1.44 4.35
N HIS A 547 6.06 2.27 5.33
CA HIS A 547 5.10 3.11 6.05
C HIS A 547 4.67 4.36 5.26
N PHE A 548 5.56 5.29 4.92
CA PHE A 548 5.22 6.42 4.03
C PHE A 548 6.32 6.65 3.01
N HIS A 549 5.93 6.62 1.73
CA HIS A 549 6.86 6.89 0.64
C HIS A 549 7.34 8.36 0.69
N LEU A 550 8.67 8.57 0.68
CA LEU A 550 9.35 9.88 0.79
C LEU A 550 9.20 10.60 2.16
N ASP A 551 8.72 9.90 3.19
CA ASP A 551 8.59 10.39 4.56
C ASP A 551 8.92 9.26 5.56
N PRO A 552 10.20 8.87 5.70
CA PRO A 552 10.60 7.72 6.50
C PRO A 552 10.40 7.99 7.99
N VAL A 553 9.28 7.47 8.52
CA VAL A 553 8.89 7.58 9.93
C VAL A 553 8.37 6.23 10.41
N MET A 554 8.63 5.88 11.67
CA MET A 554 8.07 4.67 12.28
C MET A 554 6.54 4.83 12.49
N PRO A 555 5.72 3.82 12.15
CA PRO A 555 4.32 3.78 12.57
C PRO A 555 4.17 3.90 14.09
N GLY A 556 3.34 4.83 14.57
CA GLY A 556 3.09 4.97 16.02
C GLY A 556 2.49 3.71 16.64
N SER A 557 1.67 2.99 15.86
CA SER A 557 1.12 1.67 16.18
C SER A 557 2.19 0.60 16.48
N LEU A 558 3.38 0.67 15.87
CA LEU A 558 4.51 -0.22 16.22
C LEU A 558 5.13 0.15 17.57
N GLY A 559 5.10 1.41 17.97
CA GLY A 559 5.53 1.81 19.32
C GLY A 559 4.56 1.27 20.39
N VAL A 560 3.25 1.30 20.11
CA VAL A 560 2.23 0.67 20.96
C VAL A 560 2.41 -0.85 21.01
N GLU A 561 2.66 -1.49 19.86
CA GLU A 561 2.95 -2.92 19.79
C GLU A 561 4.22 -3.30 20.58
N ALA A 562 5.27 -2.47 20.57
CA ALA A 562 6.45 -2.70 21.39
C ALA A 562 6.14 -2.68 22.90
N VAL A 563 5.26 -1.77 23.35
CA VAL A 563 4.77 -1.76 24.74
C VAL A 563 3.98 -3.02 25.07
N ILE A 564 3.07 -3.44 24.18
CA ILE A 564 2.31 -4.68 24.31
C ILE A 564 3.25 -5.88 24.44
N GLN A 565 4.27 -5.96 23.58
CA GLN A 565 5.27 -7.01 23.66
C GLN A 565 5.99 -6.98 25.00
N ALA A 566 6.46 -5.83 25.49
CA ALA A 566 7.09 -5.77 26.82
C ALA A 566 6.20 -6.36 27.92
N MET A 567 4.89 -6.07 27.90
CA MET A 567 3.92 -6.63 28.83
C MET A 567 3.68 -8.13 28.65
N GLN A 568 3.60 -8.62 27.39
CA GLN A 568 3.49 -10.05 27.09
C GLN A 568 4.71 -10.82 27.60
N GLU A 569 5.91 -10.31 27.33
CA GLU A 569 7.18 -10.89 27.73
C GLU A 569 7.29 -10.97 29.26
N TRP A 570 6.87 -9.90 29.96
CA TRP A 570 6.76 -9.88 31.40
C TRP A 570 5.72 -10.87 31.94
N ALA A 571 4.55 -10.98 31.32
CA ALA A 571 3.50 -11.90 31.78
C ALA A 571 3.94 -13.37 31.74
N ILE A 572 4.68 -13.77 30.70
CA ILE A 572 5.27 -15.11 30.60
C ILE A 572 6.34 -15.31 31.67
N ASP A 573 7.27 -14.36 31.78
CA ASP A 573 8.38 -14.43 32.73
C ASP A 573 7.91 -14.42 34.21
N ALA A 574 6.86 -13.67 34.52
CA ALA A 574 6.21 -13.64 35.83
C ALA A 574 5.37 -14.91 36.14
N GLY A 575 5.34 -15.88 35.22
CA GLY A 575 4.65 -17.16 35.40
C GLY A 575 3.12 -17.08 35.32
N LEU A 576 2.57 -16.02 34.72
CA LEU A 576 1.11 -15.83 34.65
C LEU A 576 0.42 -16.86 33.75
N ALA A 577 1.16 -17.48 32.84
CA ALA A 577 0.69 -18.56 31.97
C ALA A 577 0.72 -19.94 32.63
N GLY A 578 1.35 -20.10 33.81
CA GLY A 578 1.65 -21.42 34.39
C GLY A 578 0.42 -22.22 34.84
N ASP A 579 -0.69 -21.55 35.15
CA ASP A 579 -1.93 -22.17 35.62
C ASP A 579 -2.98 -22.35 34.49
N LEU A 580 -2.64 -21.97 33.25
CA LEU A 580 -3.55 -22.02 32.10
C LEU A 580 -3.24 -23.25 31.24
N ASP A 581 -4.28 -23.99 30.85
CA ASP A 581 -4.15 -25.03 29.82
C ASP A 581 -3.99 -24.40 28.43
N GLU A 582 -2.94 -24.78 27.72
CA GLU A 582 -2.59 -24.28 26.38
C GLU A 582 -2.78 -22.75 26.22
N PRO A 583 -1.99 -21.93 26.93
CA PRO A 583 -2.20 -20.49 26.97
C PRO A 583 -1.99 -19.84 25.60
N GLU A 584 -2.82 -18.84 25.31
CA GLU A 584 -2.72 -17.97 24.13
C GLU A 584 -2.85 -16.50 24.53
N PHE A 585 -2.11 -15.61 23.85
CA PHE A 585 -2.36 -14.17 23.96
C PHE A 585 -3.54 -13.75 23.08
N VAL A 586 -4.38 -12.88 23.61
CA VAL A 586 -5.44 -12.18 22.88
C VAL A 586 -5.45 -10.70 23.24
N LEU A 587 -6.02 -9.90 22.34
CA LEU A 587 -6.37 -8.53 22.66
C LEU A 587 -7.56 -8.51 23.61
N PRO A 588 -7.47 -7.82 24.76
CA PRO A 588 -8.55 -7.79 25.74
C PRO A 588 -9.79 -7.10 25.16
N ALA A 589 -10.93 -7.79 25.16
CA ALA A 589 -12.20 -7.19 24.77
C ALA A 589 -12.77 -6.29 25.89
N ASN A 590 -13.56 -5.29 25.47
CA ASN A 590 -14.30 -4.33 26.29
C ASN A 590 -13.45 -3.50 27.24
N LEU A 591 -12.22 -3.16 26.82
CA LEU A 591 -11.34 -2.24 27.52
C LEU A 591 -10.86 -1.15 26.55
N PRO A 592 -11.26 0.12 26.73
CA PRO A 592 -10.73 1.20 25.93
C PRO A 592 -9.27 1.48 26.32
N MET A 593 -8.39 1.54 25.34
CA MET A 593 -7.07 2.16 25.48
C MET A 593 -7.09 3.56 24.89
N SER A 594 -6.24 4.45 25.40
CA SER A 594 -6.02 5.77 24.81
C SER A 594 -4.55 6.07 24.59
N TRP A 595 -4.25 6.89 23.60
CA TRP A 595 -2.89 7.31 23.29
C TRP A 595 -2.81 8.80 22.97
N ARG A 596 -1.63 9.36 23.26
CA ARG A 596 -1.23 10.73 22.89
C ARG A 596 0.18 10.69 22.31
N TYR A 597 0.35 11.30 21.14
CA TYR A 597 1.59 11.42 20.39
C TYR A 597 1.95 12.90 20.21
N ARG A 598 3.14 13.29 20.64
CA ARG A 598 3.71 14.64 20.44
C ARG A 598 5.14 14.56 19.90
N GLY A 599 5.39 13.62 19.02
CA GLY A 599 6.67 13.45 18.35
C GLY A 599 6.66 12.25 17.41
N GLN A 600 7.82 11.96 16.86
CA GLN A 600 8.02 10.91 15.86
C GLN A 600 9.39 10.24 16.04
N ILE A 601 9.50 8.99 15.59
CA ILE A 601 10.77 8.27 15.47
C ILE A 601 11.16 8.29 13.99
N LEU A 602 12.29 8.95 13.72
CA LEU A 602 12.91 9.06 12.39
C LEU A 602 14.07 8.08 12.26
N ALA A 603 14.49 7.84 11.01
CA ALA A 603 15.60 6.94 10.69
C ALA A 603 16.92 7.35 11.38
N GLU A 604 17.08 8.62 11.75
CA GLU A 604 18.29 9.15 12.38
C GLU A 604 18.25 9.18 13.93
N ASP A 605 17.11 8.87 14.57
CA ASP A 605 16.93 9.01 16.03
C ASP A 605 17.72 7.98 16.87
N ARG A 606 18.40 7.01 16.22
CA ARG A 606 19.30 5.98 16.78
C ARG A 606 18.70 4.99 17.77
N GLU A 607 17.74 5.39 18.59
CA GLU A 607 17.06 4.54 19.56
C GLU A 607 15.65 5.05 19.88
N MET A 608 14.81 4.12 20.32
CA MET A 608 13.53 4.35 20.94
C MET A 608 13.56 3.68 22.31
N THR A 609 13.15 4.39 23.36
CA THR A 609 13.00 3.81 24.69
C THR A 609 11.53 3.79 25.09
N LEU A 610 11.13 2.79 25.86
CA LEU A 610 9.79 2.70 26.42
C LEU A 610 9.84 2.37 27.90
N GLU A 611 8.81 2.80 28.62
CA GLU A 611 8.57 2.37 29.99
C GLU A 611 7.10 1.99 30.18
N VAL A 612 6.86 1.00 31.04
CA VAL A 612 5.53 0.53 31.40
C VAL A 612 5.43 0.46 32.92
N HIS A 613 4.40 1.07 33.48
CA HIS A 613 4.01 0.88 34.86
C HIS A 613 2.82 -0.09 34.88
N ILE A 614 3.05 -1.31 35.37
CA ILE A 614 1.97 -2.29 35.54
C ILE A 614 1.02 -1.73 36.59
N LYS A 615 -0.27 -1.68 36.25
CA LYS A 615 -1.35 -1.08 37.05
C LYS A 615 -2.17 -2.15 37.76
N SER A 616 -2.42 -3.27 37.10
CA SER A 616 -3.15 -4.39 37.69
C SER A 616 -2.84 -5.73 37.01
N VAL A 617 -2.97 -6.80 37.79
CA VAL A 617 -3.00 -8.20 37.32
C VAL A 617 -4.30 -8.84 37.80
N GLU A 618 -5.21 -9.13 36.89
CA GLU A 618 -6.51 -9.70 37.18
C GLU A 618 -6.57 -11.16 36.75
N ARG A 619 -6.75 -12.07 37.70
CA ARG A 619 -6.94 -13.50 37.44
C ARG A 619 -8.43 -13.82 37.42
N ARG A 620 -8.89 -14.44 36.34
CA ARG A 620 -10.26 -14.92 36.12
C ARG A 620 -10.21 -16.41 35.73
N PRO A 621 -11.31 -17.17 35.84
CA PRO A 621 -11.32 -18.56 35.36
C PRO A 621 -10.85 -18.65 33.90
N GLY A 622 -9.77 -19.38 33.66
CA GLY A 622 -9.15 -19.59 32.35
C GLY A 622 -8.56 -18.33 31.70
N ARG A 623 -8.40 -17.21 32.41
CA ARG A 623 -7.87 -15.95 31.86
C ARG A 623 -7.04 -15.14 32.85
N VAL A 624 -6.01 -14.45 32.36
CA VAL A 624 -5.23 -13.48 33.14
C VAL A 624 -5.07 -12.21 32.33
N ARG A 625 -5.53 -11.08 32.87
CA ARG A 625 -5.41 -9.76 32.25
C ARG A 625 -4.37 -8.93 32.99
N VAL A 626 -3.51 -8.26 32.25
CA VAL A 626 -2.52 -7.31 32.77
C VAL A 626 -2.79 -5.96 32.12
N ALA A 627 -2.99 -4.92 32.93
CA ALA A 627 -3.16 -3.55 32.44
C ALA A 627 -2.03 -2.65 32.95
N GLY A 628 -1.70 -1.61 32.20
CA GLY A 628 -0.65 -0.67 32.54
C GLY A 628 -0.84 0.69 31.89
N GLU A 629 0.01 1.63 32.29
CA GLU A 629 0.24 2.89 31.61
C GLU A 629 1.67 2.88 31.08
N ALA A 630 1.89 3.50 29.92
CA ALA A 630 3.19 3.47 29.26
C ALA A 630 3.56 4.81 28.65
N SER A 631 4.84 4.95 28.37
CA SER A 631 5.38 6.09 27.63
C SER A 631 6.50 5.62 26.72
N VAL A 632 6.72 6.37 25.63
CA VAL A 632 7.77 6.09 24.66
C VAL A 632 8.54 7.39 24.40
N TRP A 633 9.85 7.27 24.25
CA TRP A 633 10.76 8.38 24.00
C TRP A 633 11.60 8.12 22.75
N LYS A 634 11.98 9.23 22.13
CA LYS A 634 13.24 9.34 21.38
C LYS A 634 14.30 9.97 22.28
N PRO A 635 15.59 10.01 21.91
CA PRO A 635 16.63 10.52 22.80
C PRO A 635 16.28 11.88 23.42
N GLY A 636 16.12 11.90 24.74
CA GLY A 636 15.84 13.11 25.53
C GLY A 636 14.42 13.67 25.46
N MET A 637 13.46 13.04 24.77
CA MET A 637 12.11 13.60 24.59
C MET A 637 11.01 12.53 24.62
N ARG A 638 10.06 12.69 25.55
CA ARG A 638 8.86 11.83 25.63
C ARG A 638 7.92 12.16 24.49
N ILE A 639 7.60 11.17 23.68
CA ILE A 639 6.81 11.35 22.47
C ILE A 639 5.45 10.67 22.57
N TYR A 640 5.33 9.51 23.22
CA TYR A 640 4.06 8.82 23.41
C TYR A 640 3.68 8.71 24.88
N GLU A 641 2.38 8.75 25.14
CA GLU A 641 1.77 8.35 26.39
C GLU A 641 0.58 7.45 26.07
N LEU A 642 0.50 6.32 26.76
CA LEU A 642 -0.56 5.31 26.62
C LEU A 642 -1.20 5.10 27.99
N ASP A 643 -2.53 5.08 28.03
CA ASP A 643 -3.31 4.79 29.23
C ASP A 643 -4.26 3.61 28.98
N ASP A 644 -4.44 2.80 30.02
CA ASP A 644 -5.20 1.55 30.01
C ASP A 644 -4.81 0.57 28.88
N ILE A 645 -3.52 0.54 28.52
CA ILE A 645 -2.99 -0.50 27.63
C ILE A 645 -2.99 -1.85 28.36
N ALA A 646 -3.39 -2.92 27.68
CA ALA A 646 -3.54 -4.21 28.33
C ALA A 646 -3.22 -5.39 27.42
N VAL A 647 -2.83 -6.49 28.05
CA VAL A 647 -2.63 -7.81 27.44
C VAL A 647 -3.44 -8.85 28.20
N GLU A 648 -3.92 -9.87 27.51
CA GLU A 648 -4.68 -10.94 28.15
C GLU A 648 -4.19 -12.31 27.67
N LEU A 649 -3.89 -13.18 28.63
CA LEU A 649 -3.72 -14.61 28.43
C LEU A 649 -5.07 -15.29 28.61
N ARG A 650 -5.37 -16.27 27.77
CA ARG A 650 -6.52 -17.16 27.95
C ARG A 650 -6.11 -18.61 27.71
N GLU A 651 -6.85 -19.55 28.29
CA GLU A 651 -6.82 -20.94 27.86
C GLU A 651 -7.38 -21.05 26.45
N ARG A 652 -6.72 -21.84 25.60
CA ARG A 652 -7.24 -22.12 24.27
C ARG A 652 -8.59 -22.80 24.41
N HIS A 653 -9.65 -22.17 23.91
CA HIS A 653 -10.94 -22.85 23.79
C HIS A 653 -10.79 -23.98 22.78
N GLY A 654 -10.90 -25.24 23.24
CA GLY A 654 -10.97 -26.37 22.33
C GLY A 654 -12.06 -26.13 21.29
N LYS A 655 -11.79 -26.45 20.01
CA LYS A 655 -12.83 -26.51 18.97
C LYS A 655 -14.06 -27.19 19.58
N ASP A 656 -15.21 -26.51 19.53
CA ASP A 656 -16.50 -26.94 20.09
C ASP A 656 -16.58 -28.46 20.32
N ARG A 657 -16.66 -28.85 21.60
CA ARG A 657 -17.03 -30.21 21.99
C ARG A 657 -18.51 -30.46 21.76
#